data_AF-A0A3A9VLA2-F1
#
_entry.id   AF-A0A3A9VLA2-F1
#
_cell.length_a   1.000
_cell.length_b   1.000
_cell.length_c   1.000
_cell.angle_alpha   90.00
_cell.angle_beta   90.00
_cell.angle_gamma   90.00
#
_symmetry.space_group_name_H-M   'P 1'
#
loop_
_entity.id
_entity.type
_entity.pdbx_description
1 polymer ?
#
loop_
_entity_poly.entity_id
_entity_poly.type
_entity_poly.pdbx_seq_one_letter_code
_entity_poly.pdbx_strand_id
1 'polypeptide(L)'
;MRKIAKYITVALLFVGIAVQAQTQANIVKQGDYTVTGNEPPLIATQSITLKPNSWIKSGSNFSAVIAPNAYLPINLSNSENYVFTRVYQEAMTSASSISNNSDVIDNITYFDGLGRPKQQIGMRASPDLQDIVTHIKYDKYGRLDKEYLPYVSSETVGSYKEVNVGYDINRYYQNKYPDDFTGMALYEVNANSQSIYEPSPLNRVLERGAPGKDWKADSGSDADHTIKFDRNSNVVNEVIYFKVSFPTENREAPTLTKYGYYSINQLYITTTKDENWTSGNNHTTKEYKDKQGRVVLKRTYNNNIAHDTYYVYDDFGNLTYVIPPKVTLSATDGVSDTELSELCYQYKYDYRNRLIEKKIPGKGWEYIIYNRLNQVVMTQDANMKSNNYWLFTKYDAIGRVAYTGKLTDSRDRKTIQNEVNAYTGALWVERSSALMIGGVKMYYNDGSYPNAQNAEVLTVNYFDDFGFLASEDSFFNNPNVVFGQTIDNRTKSLATGNKVKVLGTVHWVTSATYYDSKGRPIYIATQNSYLNTSDIVETKLDFVGKPIKTRTTHIKGNNTPIVAEDTFTYDHMSRALKQVQNIGGQEETIVESSYDELGQLESKTVGGGLQTVDYKRNIRGWTTQINDPNNLGNDLFVFKLSYGRPAYGATALYNGDISETEWRTASDNILRWNTYQFDALGRLLDANSSNNRYDVSNITYNKNGGILSITRNGWQNSSNYTNLDVLSFTYDNGNKQIAVNDIGNKTHGFRDGNNSEVDYEYDLNGNRIVDRNKGVSSITYNHLNLPQTIAASTVVEQRSVNGNIQYVYDANANKLQKTVTNNGNTVTTDYSGNYIYENSVLKSITHPEGYIEPENDGTFNFVYQFKDNVENVRLSYSDRDGDGKIDVVRNNLDVDGDGDNNQEILEENNYYPFGGKHQGYNTLIGSTNPALRFKFSNKELVEELALGIYDYGARQYDPFGVTWWGIDPLADQFTEWSPYVYSYNSPILFYDPDGMAPNCCEPELPKFLDNFFGYLERTVGPAINEGGEKLGNFIADFHPGVSALRTVQGVESGEIGAGGVALEIASSLPVTKWLKFGDEALDVASIIAKNGDEAAEATQTVAKNVDEAKSLTDSGGAYGRFDNIKDTKTGKNITEKNHIPTTKSYDLAGFNVSKYIGSAHIMKKADHRAFITTGSSKAAKAFRNLEGKLLGDGKFLEAFDLNAAAIRKQFGNKYDEGLKQAREHYVNEVIPKLSQQAQ
;
A
#
# COMPACT_ATOMS: atom_id res chain seq x y z
N MET A 1 62.56 45.56 -28.45
CA MET A 1 62.83 46.35 -27.24
C MET A 1 61.91 45.85 -26.14
N ARG A 2 62.47 45.18 -25.11
CA ARG A 2 62.50 45.65 -23.71
C ARG A 2 61.11 45.57 -23.05
N LYS A 3 60.84 44.89 -21.94
CA LYS A 3 61.62 44.28 -20.87
C LYS A 3 60.57 43.54 -20.01
N ILE A 4 60.81 42.29 -19.65
CA ILE A 4 61.12 41.84 -18.27
C ILE A 4 59.90 41.60 -17.35
N ALA A 5 59.64 40.30 -17.18
CA ALA A 5 59.62 39.55 -15.92
C ALA A 5 58.76 40.03 -14.73
N LYS A 6 57.84 39.12 -14.34
CA LYS A 6 57.44 38.68 -12.99
C LYS A 6 56.15 37.88 -13.23
N TYR A 7 56.07 36.55 -13.19
CA TYR A 7 56.42 35.63 -12.11
C TYR A 7 56.74 34.21 -12.63
N ILE A 8 57.73 33.58 -12.00
CA ILE A 8 58.16 32.17 -12.08
C ILE A 8 57.27 31.38 -11.08
N THR A 9 56.71 30.20 -11.35
CA THR A 9 57.30 28.87 -11.07
C THR A 9 56.37 27.73 -11.58
N VAL A 10 57.03 26.67 -12.05
CA VAL A 10 56.64 25.33 -12.55
C VAL A 10 55.46 24.61 -11.89
N ALA A 11 54.62 23.96 -12.70
CA ALA A 11 54.09 22.60 -12.45
C ALA A 11 53.77 21.90 -13.78
N LEU A 12 54.58 20.89 -14.14
CA LEU A 12 54.32 19.92 -15.20
C LEU A 12 53.06 19.11 -14.84
N LEU A 13 51.98 19.26 -15.62
CA LEU A 13 50.85 18.34 -15.57
C LEU A 13 51.14 17.16 -16.50
N PHE A 14 51.51 16.03 -15.91
CA PHE A 14 51.40 14.73 -16.57
C PHE A 14 49.91 14.46 -16.81
N VAL A 15 49.45 14.58 -18.06
CA VAL A 15 48.19 13.98 -18.48
C VAL A 15 48.46 12.49 -18.61
N GLY A 16 48.24 11.75 -17.52
CA GLY A 16 48.10 10.30 -17.59
C GLY A 16 46.77 9.98 -18.26
N ILE A 17 46.80 9.71 -19.57
CA ILE A 17 45.68 9.01 -20.22
C ILE A 17 45.76 7.56 -19.74
N ALA A 18 45.00 7.23 -18.70
CA ALA A 18 44.73 5.84 -18.38
C ALA A 18 43.73 5.31 -19.42
N VAL A 19 44.23 4.71 -20.50
CA VAL A 19 43.42 3.82 -21.33
C VAL A 19 43.31 2.52 -20.55
N GLN A 20 42.24 2.33 -19.79
CA GLN A 20 41.90 1.00 -19.29
C GLN A 20 41.28 0.20 -20.44
N ALA A 21 41.88 -0.94 -20.74
CA ALA A 21 41.37 -1.88 -21.72
C ALA A 21 40.07 -2.52 -21.20
N GLN A 22 39.05 -2.56 -22.06
CA GLN A 22 37.73 -3.11 -21.76
C GLN A 22 37.77 -4.64 -21.60
N THR A 23 37.00 -5.17 -20.64
CA THR A 23 36.75 -6.61 -20.51
C THR A 23 35.88 -7.08 -21.67
N GLN A 24 36.36 -8.05 -22.46
CA GLN A 24 35.62 -8.53 -23.63
C GLN A 24 34.49 -9.49 -23.22
N ALA A 25 33.37 -9.50 -23.94
CA ALA A 25 32.33 -10.50 -23.69
C ALA A 25 32.84 -11.93 -23.96
N ASN A 26 33.53 -12.11 -25.08
CA ASN A 26 34.10 -13.39 -25.49
C ASN A 26 35.55 -13.19 -25.92
N ILE A 27 36.48 -13.96 -25.37
CA ILE A 27 37.88 -14.01 -25.82
C ILE A 27 38.07 -15.28 -26.64
N VAL A 28 38.45 -15.14 -27.90
CA VAL A 28 38.86 -16.29 -28.72
C VAL A 28 40.32 -16.11 -29.12
N LYS A 29 41.21 -16.98 -28.63
CA LYS A 29 42.60 -17.03 -29.06
C LYS A 29 42.70 -17.96 -30.27
N GLN A 30 42.90 -17.36 -31.45
CA GLN A 30 43.02 -18.05 -32.74
C GLN A 30 44.49 -18.47 -32.97
N GLY A 31 44.72 -19.69 -33.46
CA GLY A 31 46.06 -20.19 -33.85
C GLY A 31 46.94 -20.68 -32.69
N ASP A 32 48.27 -20.70 -32.89
CA ASP A 32 49.28 -21.16 -31.93
C ASP A 32 49.46 -20.16 -30.77
N TYR A 33 48.57 -20.19 -29.77
CA TYR A 33 48.65 -19.33 -28.60
C TYR A 33 49.60 -19.90 -27.54
N THR A 34 50.77 -19.28 -27.33
CA THR A 34 51.76 -19.76 -26.35
C THR A 34 51.86 -18.83 -25.13
N VAL A 35 51.45 -19.31 -23.95
CA VAL A 35 51.55 -18.57 -22.68
C VAL A 35 53.00 -18.58 -22.20
N THR A 36 53.58 -17.40 -21.98
CA THR A 36 54.97 -17.25 -21.50
C THR A 36 55.05 -16.46 -20.20
N GLY A 37 55.51 -17.10 -19.12
CA GLY A 37 55.96 -16.54 -17.83
C GLY A 37 54.99 -15.66 -17.04
N ASN A 38 54.59 -14.51 -17.61
CA ASN A 38 53.89 -13.40 -16.99
C ASN A 38 52.81 -12.81 -17.91
N GLU A 39 51.88 -13.62 -18.42
CA GLU A 39 50.72 -13.08 -19.12
C GLU A 39 49.63 -12.61 -18.12
N PRO A 40 48.98 -11.47 -18.37
CA PRO A 40 47.82 -11.06 -17.58
C PRO A 40 46.68 -12.07 -17.76
N PRO A 41 45.82 -12.24 -16.75
CA PRO A 41 44.66 -13.13 -16.86
C PRO A 41 43.81 -12.74 -18.08
N LEU A 42 43.36 -13.74 -18.83
CA LEU A 42 42.30 -13.55 -19.81
C LEU A 42 41.01 -13.35 -19.02
N ILE A 43 40.41 -12.16 -19.09
CA ILE A 43 39.15 -11.88 -18.40
C ILE A 43 38.07 -11.63 -19.46
N ALA A 44 37.04 -12.49 -19.48
CA ALA A 44 35.88 -12.30 -20.36
C ALA A 44 34.59 -12.26 -19.53
N THR A 45 33.49 -11.70 -20.05
CA THR A 45 32.21 -11.69 -19.30
C THR A 45 31.33 -12.90 -19.59
N GLN A 46 31.58 -13.64 -20.68
CA GLN A 46 30.80 -14.81 -21.08
C GLN A 46 31.67 -16.04 -21.34
N SER A 47 32.65 -15.97 -22.26
CA SER A 47 33.46 -17.15 -22.60
C SER A 47 34.91 -16.84 -22.97
N ILE A 48 35.80 -17.81 -22.74
CA ILE A 48 37.20 -17.81 -23.18
C ILE A 48 37.44 -19.11 -23.95
N THR A 49 37.68 -19.00 -25.25
CA THR A 49 37.93 -20.14 -26.14
C THR A 49 39.40 -20.15 -26.57
N LEU A 50 40.12 -21.22 -26.21
CA LEU A 50 41.47 -21.52 -26.70
C LEU A 50 41.38 -22.55 -27.83
N LYS A 51 41.89 -22.25 -29.02
CA LYS A 51 41.85 -23.17 -30.16
C LYS A 51 43.01 -24.20 -30.11
N PRO A 52 42.92 -25.29 -30.90
CA PRO A 52 44.00 -26.29 -31.01
C PRO A 52 45.36 -25.65 -31.29
N ASN A 53 46.44 -26.23 -30.74
CA ASN A 53 47.83 -25.73 -30.72
C ASN A 53 48.13 -24.59 -29.73
N SER A 54 47.30 -24.41 -28.71
CA SER A 54 47.66 -23.54 -27.58
C SER A 54 48.66 -24.25 -26.64
N TRP A 55 49.77 -23.59 -26.28
CA TRP A 55 50.84 -24.15 -25.44
C TRP A 55 51.06 -23.30 -24.19
N ILE A 56 51.19 -23.91 -23.02
CA ILE A 56 51.65 -23.20 -21.81
C ILE A 56 53.11 -23.60 -21.60
N LYS A 57 54.03 -22.64 -21.74
CA LYS A 57 55.46 -22.93 -21.58
C LYS A 57 55.75 -23.33 -20.13
N SER A 58 56.51 -24.40 -19.94
CA SER A 58 56.91 -24.87 -18.60
C SER A 58 57.48 -23.73 -17.74
N GLY A 59 56.96 -23.59 -16.53
CA GLY A 59 57.28 -22.48 -15.61
C GLY A 59 56.43 -21.22 -15.77
N SER A 60 55.40 -21.22 -16.64
CA SER A 60 54.47 -20.09 -16.84
C SER A 60 53.15 -20.31 -16.11
N ASN A 61 52.54 -19.22 -15.63
CA ASN A 61 51.17 -19.24 -15.10
C ASN A 61 50.17 -18.78 -16.17
N PHE A 62 49.09 -19.54 -16.35
CA PHE A 62 47.95 -19.15 -17.17
C PHE A 62 46.75 -18.93 -16.25
N SER A 63 46.07 -17.79 -16.41
CA SER A 63 44.84 -17.49 -15.69
C SER A 63 43.77 -17.01 -16.68
N ALA A 64 42.56 -17.56 -16.53
CA ALA A 64 41.41 -17.22 -17.33
C ALA A 64 40.19 -17.11 -16.39
N VAL A 65 39.48 -15.99 -16.45
CA VAL A 65 38.40 -15.63 -15.53
C VAL A 65 37.18 -15.21 -16.33
N ILE A 66 36.02 -15.77 -16.00
CA ILE A 66 34.73 -15.22 -16.42
C ILE A 66 34.26 -14.24 -15.35
N ALA A 67 34.09 -12.97 -15.70
CA ALA A 67 33.59 -11.90 -14.84
C ALA A 67 32.19 -11.48 -15.32
N PRO A 68 31.13 -12.25 -14.97
CA PRO A 68 29.80 -12.08 -15.55
C PRO A 68 29.17 -10.72 -15.22
N ASN A 69 29.50 -10.15 -14.05
CA ASN A 69 28.97 -8.86 -13.62
C ASN A 69 29.71 -7.66 -14.23
N ALA A 70 30.77 -7.82 -15.04
CA ALA A 70 31.51 -6.66 -15.54
C ALA A 70 30.64 -5.78 -16.46
N TYR A 71 30.73 -4.46 -16.28
CA TYR A 71 29.94 -3.49 -17.02
C TYR A 71 30.43 -3.37 -18.46
N LEU A 72 29.53 -3.60 -19.41
CA LEU A 72 29.78 -3.30 -20.82
C LEU A 72 29.18 -1.92 -21.15
N PRO A 73 29.93 -1.01 -21.81
CA PRO A 73 29.40 0.27 -22.25
C PRO A 73 28.16 0.13 -23.13
N ILE A 74 27.23 1.06 -22.98
CA ILE A 74 25.97 1.09 -23.72
C ILE A 74 26.20 1.72 -25.10
N ASN A 75 25.62 1.11 -26.14
CA ASN A 75 25.50 1.72 -27.45
C ASN A 75 24.08 2.23 -27.65
N LEU A 76 23.89 3.53 -27.42
CA LEU A 76 22.62 4.21 -27.63
C LEU A 76 22.35 4.37 -29.14
N SER A 77 21.08 4.31 -29.53
CA SER A 77 20.71 4.51 -30.94
C SER A 77 21.10 5.91 -31.42
N ASN A 78 21.69 5.99 -32.61
CA ASN A 78 21.99 7.26 -33.29
C ASN A 78 20.85 7.74 -34.21
N SER A 79 19.81 6.92 -34.40
CA SER A 79 18.72 7.19 -35.34
C SER A 79 17.38 7.45 -34.67
N GLU A 80 17.29 7.33 -33.35
CA GLU A 80 16.04 7.41 -32.59
C GLU A 80 16.12 8.44 -31.49
N ASN A 81 15.00 9.11 -31.22
CA ASN A 81 14.88 9.99 -30.05
C ASN A 81 14.71 9.13 -28.80
N TYR A 82 15.43 9.45 -27.73
CA TYR A 82 15.33 8.72 -26.47
C TYR A 82 15.53 9.59 -25.23
N VAL A 83 15.05 9.08 -24.10
CA VAL A 83 15.42 9.51 -22.75
C VAL A 83 16.12 8.34 -22.08
N PHE A 84 17.36 8.57 -21.65
CA PHE A 84 18.17 7.60 -20.92
C PHE A 84 18.24 8.02 -19.46
N THR A 85 17.91 7.10 -18.57
CA THR A 85 17.95 7.30 -17.12
C THR A 85 18.89 6.29 -16.50
N ARG A 86 19.75 6.78 -15.60
CA ARG A 86 20.69 5.97 -14.84
C ARG A 86 20.52 6.24 -13.36
N VAL A 87 20.36 5.17 -12.58
CA VAL A 87 20.33 5.22 -11.12
C VAL A 87 21.56 4.52 -10.57
N TYR A 88 22.49 5.29 -10.01
CA TYR A 88 23.71 4.75 -9.42
C TYR A 88 23.41 3.97 -8.14
N GLN A 89 23.95 2.76 -8.07
CA GLN A 89 23.84 1.87 -6.92
C GLN A 89 25.02 1.98 -5.97
N GLU A 90 26.08 2.70 -6.36
CA GLU A 90 27.24 3.00 -5.52
C GLU A 90 27.65 4.49 -5.63
N ALA A 91 28.45 4.95 -4.66
CA ALA A 91 28.97 6.32 -4.69
C ALA A 91 30.00 6.48 -5.81
N MET A 92 29.72 7.36 -6.77
CA MET A 92 30.60 7.60 -7.92
C MET A 92 30.79 9.10 -8.18
N THR A 93 32.00 9.46 -8.62
CA THR A 93 32.33 10.84 -9.04
C THR A 93 32.27 11.03 -10.55
N SER A 94 32.20 9.93 -11.32
CA SER A 94 32.11 9.93 -12.78
C SER A 94 31.50 8.62 -13.29
N ALA A 95 30.78 8.68 -14.41
CA ALA A 95 30.28 7.49 -15.11
C ALA A 95 31.40 6.58 -15.64
N SER A 96 32.63 7.09 -15.78
CA SER A 96 33.79 6.28 -16.17
C SER A 96 34.25 5.30 -15.08
N SER A 97 33.74 5.46 -13.85
CA SER A 97 34.05 4.58 -12.71
C SER A 97 33.17 3.34 -12.65
N ILE A 98 32.15 3.22 -13.51
CA ILE A 98 31.27 2.06 -13.57
C ILE A 98 32.08 0.87 -14.07
N SER A 99 32.12 -0.18 -13.26
CA SER A 99 32.91 -1.38 -13.48
C SER A 99 32.06 -2.65 -13.51
N ASN A 100 30.91 -2.64 -12.83
CA ASN A 100 29.96 -3.76 -12.79
C ASN A 100 28.54 -3.34 -13.19
N ASN A 101 27.71 -4.30 -13.62
CA ASN A 101 26.30 -4.05 -13.89
C ASN A 101 25.54 -3.74 -12.59
N SER A 102 25.94 -4.31 -11.46
CA SER A 102 25.39 -3.97 -10.13
C SER A 102 25.66 -2.53 -9.69
N ASP A 103 26.55 -1.79 -10.35
CA ASP A 103 26.89 -0.42 -9.99
C ASP A 103 25.79 0.58 -10.40
N VAL A 104 24.91 0.21 -11.35
CA VAL A 104 23.90 1.09 -11.95
C VAL A 104 22.65 0.31 -12.37
N ILE A 105 21.50 0.97 -12.26
CA ILE A 105 20.26 0.53 -12.93
C ILE A 105 19.99 1.50 -14.07
N ASP A 106 20.01 0.96 -15.29
CA ASP A 106 19.89 1.73 -16.53
C ASP A 106 18.55 1.44 -17.21
N ASN A 107 17.87 2.50 -17.66
CA ASN A 107 16.63 2.41 -18.41
C ASN A 107 16.67 3.37 -19.61
N ILE A 108 16.05 2.96 -20.71
CA ILE A 108 15.89 3.81 -21.88
C ILE A 108 14.46 3.76 -22.42
N THR A 109 13.90 4.93 -22.72
CA THR A 109 12.64 5.06 -23.43
C THR A 109 12.90 5.70 -24.78
N TYR A 110 12.47 5.03 -25.86
CA TYR A 110 12.52 5.53 -27.22
C TYR A 110 11.19 6.19 -27.60
N PHE A 111 11.25 7.24 -28.41
CA PHE A 111 10.10 8.04 -28.80
C PHE A 111 9.91 8.08 -30.32
N ASP A 112 8.67 8.25 -30.76
CA ASP A 112 8.36 8.54 -32.16
C ASP A 112 8.59 10.03 -32.52
N GLY A 113 8.33 10.39 -33.77
CA GLY A 113 8.48 11.77 -34.26
C GLY A 113 7.50 12.79 -33.64
N LEU A 114 6.52 12.34 -32.85
CA LEU A 114 5.57 13.17 -32.11
C LEU A 114 5.92 13.25 -30.61
N GLY A 115 7.02 12.63 -30.18
CA GLY A 115 7.44 12.62 -28.78
C GLY A 115 6.66 11.64 -27.91
N ARG A 116 5.97 10.65 -28.51
CA ARG A 116 5.26 9.60 -27.76
C ARG A 116 6.16 8.37 -27.57
N PRO A 117 6.17 7.72 -26.39
CA PRO A 117 6.95 6.50 -26.17
C PRO A 117 6.58 5.39 -27.17
N LYS A 118 7.56 4.74 -27.79
CA LYS A 118 7.36 3.60 -28.70
C LYS A 118 8.04 2.31 -28.23
N GLN A 119 8.97 2.42 -27.29
CA GLN A 119 9.64 1.28 -26.66
C GLN A 119 10.27 1.71 -25.34
N GLN A 120 10.19 0.86 -24.33
CA GLN A 120 10.93 1.00 -23.07
C GLN A 120 11.84 -0.21 -22.91
N ILE A 121 13.05 0.00 -22.40
CA ILE A 121 14.03 -1.07 -22.18
C ILE A 121 14.65 -0.92 -20.80
N GLY A 122 14.32 -1.87 -19.91
CA GLY A 122 15.09 -2.13 -18.70
C GLY A 122 16.38 -2.84 -19.09
N MET A 123 17.49 -2.12 -19.02
CA MET A 123 18.75 -2.58 -19.61
C MET A 123 19.42 -3.60 -18.70
N ARG A 124 19.74 -4.78 -19.26
CA ARG A 124 20.27 -5.93 -18.48
C ARG A 124 19.41 -6.28 -17.26
N ALA A 125 18.11 -5.99 -17.31
CA ALA A 125 17.22 -6.13 -16.16
C ALA A 125 16.85 -7.60 -15.84
N SER A 126 17.05 -8.54 -16.77
CA SER A 126 16.87 -9.96 -16.45
C SER A 126 17.97 -10.46 -15.51
N PRO A 127 17.74 -11.54 -14.74
CA PRO A 127 18.80 -12.20 -13.97
C PRO A 127 20.01 -12.58 -14.82
N ASP A 128 19.79 -12.99 -16.07
CA ASP A 128 20.84 -13.33 -17.05
C ASP A 128 21.45 -12.12 -17.78
N LEU A 129 21.26 -10.91 -17.27
CA LEU A 129 21.83 -9.66 -17.81
C LEU A 129 21.36 -9.32 -19.24
N GLN A 130 20.18 -9.79 -19.62
CA GLN A 130 19.50 -9.45 -20.87
C GLN A 130 18.55 -8.28 -20.67
N ASP A 131 18.23 -7.59 -21.75
CA ASP A 131 17.31 -6.45 -21.71
C ASP A 131 15.86 -6.93 -21.60
N ILE A 132 15.07 -6.27 -20.76
CA ILE A 132 13.61 -6.43 -20.72
C ILE A 132 12.98 -5.32 -21.54
N VAL A 133 12.26 -5.69 -22.60
CA VAL A 133 11.76 -4.77 -23.63
C VAL A 133 10.24 -4.71 -23.59
N THR A 134 9.70 -3.52 -23.43
CA THR A 134 8.26 -3.24 -23.56
C THR A 134 8.01 -2.52 -24.87
N HIS A 135 7.22 -3.14 -25.76
CA HIS A 135 6.83 -2.53 -27.03
C HIS A 135 5.58 -1.66 -26.87
N ILE A 136 5.59 -0.46 -27.44
CA ILE A 136 4.46 0.47 -27.38
C ILE A 136 4.07 0.83 -28.81
N LYS A 137 2.79 0.64 -29.14
CA LYS A 137 2.25 0.92 -30.47
C LYS A 137 0.93 1.66 -30.34
N TYR A 138 0.77 2.68 -31.16
CA TYR A 138 -0.46 3.45 -31.23
C TYR A 138 -1.28 3.05 -32.45
N ASP A 139 -2.61 3.12 -32.30
CA ASP A 139 -3.52 3.02 -33.42
C ASP A 139 -3.44 4.25 -34.35
N LYS A 140 -4.21 4.23 -35.44
CA LYS A 140 -4.26 5.33 -36.42
C LYS A 140 -4.78 6.65 -35.86
N TYR A 141 -5.41 6.65 -34.68
CA TYR A 141 -5.89 7.84 -33.97
C TYR A 141 -4.94 8.29 -32.86
N GLY A 142 -3.80 7.58 -32.69
CA GLY A 142 -2.79 7.90 -31.69
C GLY A 142 -3.09 7.40 -30.28
N ARG A 143 -4.01 6.44 -30.14
CA ARG A 143 -4.40 5.85 -28.87
C ARG A 143 -3.62 4.56 -28.63
N LEU A 144 -3.41 4.22 -27.36
CA LEU A 144 -2.81 2.96 -26.96
C LEU A 144 -3.91 1.90 -26.84
N ASP A 145 -4.32 1.33 -27.97
CA ASP A 145 -5.36 0.30 -28.00
C ASP A 145 -4.85 -1.07 -27.54
N LYS A 146 -3.52 -1.27 -27.52
CA LYS A 146 -2.87 -2.48 -27.02
C LYS A 146 -1.69 -2.14 -26.13
N GLU A 147 -1.61 -2.82 -25.00
CA GLU A 147 -0.45 -2.77 -24.10
C GLU A 147 0.21 -4.14 -24.12
N TYR A 148 1.36 -4.22 -24.78
CA TYR A 148 2.07 -5.47 -24.96
C TYR A 148 2.84 -5.85 -23.69
N LEU A 149 2.85 -7.15 -23.39
CA LEU A 149 3.65 -7.66 -22.30
C LEU A 149 5.15 -7.55 -22.63
N PRO A 150 6.00 -7.30 -21.62
CA PRO A 150 7.44 -7.19 -21.81
C PRO A 150 8.06 -8.54 -22.19
N TYR A 151 9.17 -8.54 -22.92
CA TYR A 151 9.90 -9.77 -23.26
C TYR A 151 11.40 -9.56 -23.11
N VAL A 152 12.13 -10.66 -22.99
CA VAL A 152 13.58 -10.63 -22.84
C VAL A 152 14.26 -10.67 -24.21
N SER A 153 15.30 -9.85 -24.38
CA SER A 153 16.08 -9.77 -25.62
C SER A 153 17.58 -9.80 -25.36
N SER A 154 18.27 -10.70 -26.06
CA SER A 154 19.74 -10.87 -26.02
C SER A 154 20.48 -10.07 -27.10
N GLU A 155 19.81 -9.14 -27.78
CA GLU A 155 20.43 -8.26 -28.77
C GLU A 155 21.36 -7.22 -28.13
N THR A 156 21.85 -6.26 -28.93
CA THR A 156 22.74 -5.20 -28.44
C THR A 156 22.05 -4.41 -27.33
N VAL A 157 22.66 -4.43 -26.14
CA VAL A 157 22.13 -3.81 -24.91
C VAL A 157 21.77 -2.35 -25.12
N GLY A 158 20.53 -1.98 -24.78
CA GLY A 158 20.01 -0.63 -24.81
C GLY A 158 19.70 -0.07 -26.20
N SER A 159 20.06 -0.78 -27.26
CA SER A 159 19.73 -0.35 -28.63
C SER A 159 18.22 -0.46 -28.89
N TYR A 160 17.71 0.40 -29.77
CA TYR A 160 16.33 0.30 -30.24
C TYR A 160 16.12 -1.03 -30.98
N LYS A 161 15.07 -1.76 -30.62
CA LYS A 161 14.73 -3.05 -31.21
C LYS A 161 13.52 -2.92 -32.13
N GLU A 162 13.66 -3.36 -33.37
CA GLU A 162 12.52 -3.49 -34.27
C GLU A 162 11.71 -4.72 -33.86
N VAL A 163 10.57 -4.51 -33.20
CA VAL A 163 9.78 -5.60 -32.61
C VAL A 163 8.82 -6.19 -33.63
N ASN A 164 8.94 -7.48 -33.89
CA ASN A 164 7.90 -8.28 -34.53
C ASN A 164 7.02 -8.94 -33.46
N VAL A 165 5.84 -8.38 -33.24
CA VAL A 165 4.87 -8.86 -32.22
C VAL A 165 4.64 -10.38 -32.28
N GLY A 166 4.55 -10.97 -33.48
CA GLY A 166 4.31 -12.41 -33.63
C GLY A 166 5.49 -13.26 -33.14
N TYR A 167 6.71 -12.85 -33.48
CA TYR A 167 7.91 -13.64 -33.23
C TYR A 167 8.60 -13.33 -31.90
N ASP A 168 8.60 -12.09 -31.46
CA ASP A 168 9.35 -11.65 -30.28
C ASP A 168 8.52 -11.70 -29.01
N ILE A 169 7.22 -11.38 -29.11
CA ILE A 169 6.32 -11.32 -27.95
C ILE A 169 5.40 -12.55 -27.91
N ASN A 170 4.60 -12.77 -28.95
CA ASN A 170 3.61 -13.85 -28.95
C ASN A 170 4.24 -15.23 -28.80
N ARG A 171 5.32 -15.53 -29.54
CA ARG A 171 6.01 -16.82 -29.44
C ARG A 171 6.68 -17.01 -28.08
N TYR A 172 7.25 -15.95 -27.53
CA TYR A 172 7.85 -15.95 -26.21
C TYR A 172 6.82 -16.39 -25.15
N TYR A 173 5.67 -15.71 -25.12
CA TYR A 173 4.59 -16.04 -24.17
C TYR A 173 3.89 -17.36 -24.46
N GLN A 174 3.74 -17.77 -25.73
CA GLN A 174 3.20 -19.08 -26.08
C GLN A 174 4.08 -20.24 -25.59
N ASN A 175 5.41 -20.07 -25.62
CA ASN A 175 6.33 -21.07 -25.11
C ASN A 175 6.37 -21.07 -23.58
N LYS A 176 6.30 -19.90 -22.95
CA LYS A 176 6.38 -19.75 -21.49
C LYS A 176 5.09 -20.17 -20.77
N TYR A 177 3.93 -19.90 -21.37
CA TYR A 177 2.60 -20.24 -20.84
C TYR A 177 1.79 -21.04 -21.87
N PRO A 178 2.21 -22.26 -22.23
CA PRO A 178 1.59 -23.04 -23.30
C PRO A 178 0.11 -23.35 -23.03
N ASP A 179 -0.25 -23.59 -21.77
CA ASP A 179 -1.63 -23.88 -21.37
C ASP A 179 -2.58 -22.74 -21.74
N ASP A 180 -2.13 -21.49 -21.64
CA ASP A 180 -2.91 -20.28 -21.93
C ASP A 180 -3.22 -20.04 -23.40
N PHE A 181 -2.57 -20.81 -24.29
CA PHE A 181 -2.71 -20.70 -25.73
C PHE A 181 -2.98 -22.04 -26.40
N THR A 182 -3.51 -23.00 -25.65
CA THR A 182 -3.79 -24.35 -26.15
C THR A 182 -4.65 -24.30 -27.42
N GLY A 183 -4.09 -24.85 -28.51
CA GLY A 183 -4.73 -24.94 -29.83
C GLY A 183 -4.73 -23.65 -30.66
N MET A 184 -4.03 -22.59 -30.23
CA MET A 184 -3.95 -21.33 -30.99
C MET A 184 -2.75 -21.30 -31.93
N ALA A 185 -2.95 -20.80 -33.15
CA ALA A 185 -1.85 -20.46 -34.04
C ALA A 185 -1.14 -19.17 -33.57
N LEU A 186 0.14 -19.00 -33.91
CA LEU A 186 0.96 -17.89 -33.42
C LEU A 186 0.39 -16.49 -33.73
N TYR A 187 -0.27 -16.32 -34.87
CA TYR A 187 -0.92 -15.06 -35.27
C TYR A 187 -2.19 -14.75 -34.46
N GLU A 188 -2.73 -15.74 -33.73
CA GLU A 188 -3.92 -15.62 -32.91
C GLU A 188 -3.59 -15.24 -31.47
N VAL A 189 -2.38 -15.55 -31.01
CA VAL A 189 -1.89 -15.30 -29.64
C VAL A 189 -2.03 -13.81 -29.27
N ASN A 190 -2.53 -13.54 -28.07
CA ASN A 190 -2.70 -12.21 -27.50
C ASN A 190 -1.86 -12.04 -26.22
N ALA A 191 -0.56 -11.83 -26.38
CA ALA A 191 0.31 -11.42 -25.26
C ALA A 191 0.25 -9.89 -25.03
N ASN A 192 -0.97 -9.37 -24.89
CA ASN A 192 -1.27 -7.95 -24.67
C ASN A 192 -2.64 -7.79 -24.01
N SER A 193 -2.82 -6.73 -23.24
CA SER A 193 -4.17 -6.21 -22.97
C SER A 193 -4.63 -5.38 -24.17
N GLN A 194 -5.93 -5.36 -24.42
CA GLN A 194 -6.52 -4.65 -25.56
C GLN A 194 -7.75 -3.87 -25.14
N SER A 195 -7.78 -2.57 -25.45
CA SER A 195 -8.98 -1.74 -25.32
C SER A 195 -9.66 -1.56 -26.66
N ILE A 196 -10.95 -1.90 -26.73
CA ILE A 196 -11.81 -1.59 -27.86
C ILE A 196 -12.61 -0.33 -27.54
N TYR A 197 -12.49 0.66 -28.42
CA TYR A 197 -13.12 1.97 -28.25
C TYR A 197 -14.39 2.10 -29.08
N GLU A 198 -15.33 2.89 -28.61
CA GLU A 198 -16.46 3.31 -29.43
C GLU A 198 -15.97 4.14 -30.65
N PRO A 199 -16.69 4.10 -31.78
CA PRO A 199 -16.36 4.91 -32.96
C PRO A 199 -16.81 6.37 -32.76
N SER A 200 -16.34 7.03 -31.69
CA SER A 200 -16.68 8.41 -31.36
C SER A 200 -15.42 9.23 -30.99
N PRO A 201 -15.45 10.57 -31.15
CA PRO A 201 -14.35 11.44 -30.72
C PRO A 201 -14.08 11.42 -29.20
N LEU A 202 -14.99 10.87 -28.39
CA LEU A 202 -14.85 10.80 -26.94
C LEU A 202 -13.87 9.69 -26.50
N ASN A 203 -13.44 8.80 -27.41
CA ASN A 203 -12.47 7.73 -27.15
C ASN A 203 -12.80 6.89 -25.91
N ARG A 204 -14.09 6.60 -25.70
CA ARG A 204 -14.52 5.82 -24.56
C ARG A 204 -14.36 4.34 -24.81
N VAL A 205 -13.86 3.62 -23.81
CA VAL A 205 -13.67 2.16 -23.88
C VAL A 205 -15.02 1.46 -23.80
N LEU A 206 -15.28 0.53 -24.71
CA LEU A 206 -16.44 -0.37 -24.70
C LEU A 206 -16.09 -1.73 -24.10
N GLU A 207 -14.84 -2.15 -24.28
CA GLU A 207 -14.38 -3.48 -23.87
C GLU A 207 -12.88 -3.47 -23.61
N ARG A 208 -12.45 -4.24 -22.60
CA ARG A 208 -11.05 -4.48 -22.25
C ARG A 208 -10.78 -5.98 -22.17
N GLY A 209 -9.95 -6.45 -23.10
CA GLY A 209 -9.35 -7.78 -23.04
C GLY A 209 -8.03 -7.78 -22.27
N ALA A 210 -7.72 -8.92 -21.67
CA ALA A 210 -6.46 -9.19 -20.99
C ALA A 210 -5.62 -10.19 -21.81
N PRO A 211 -4.34 -10.40 -21.47
CA PRO A 211 -3.53 -11.43 -22.11
C PRO A 211 -4.08 -12.84 -21.89
N GLY A 212 -3.95 -13.71 -22.91
CA GLY A 212 -4.38 -15.12 -22.88
C GLY A 212 -5.66 -15.38 -23.67
N LYS A 213 -5.81 -16.62 -24.18
CA LYS A 213 -6.90 -17.03 -25.09
C LYS A 213 -8.30 -16.61 -24.61
N ASP A 214 -8.58 -16.86 -23.34
CA ASP A 214 -9.91 -16.72 -22.75
C ASP A 214 -10.35 -15.25 -22.66
N TRP A 215 -9.38 -14.32 -22.54
CA TRP A 215 -9.60 -12.88 -22.38
C TRP A 215 -9.34 -12.06 -23.65
N LYS A 216 -9.16 -12.73 -24.78
CA LYS A 216 -8.90 -12.06 -26.05
C LYS A 216 -10.16 -11.33 -26.52
N ALA A 217 -10.10 -10.00 -26.55
CA ALA A 217 -11.23 -9.16 -26.93
C ALA A 217 -11.74 -9.44 -28.36
N ASP A 218 -13.04 -9.66 -28.48
CA ASP A 218 -13.75 -9.86 -29.75
C ASP A 218 -15.04 -9.04 -29.81
N SER A 219 -14.97 -7.87 -30.45
CA SER A 219 -16.13 -6.99 -30.65
C SER A 219 -17.33 -7.62 -31.39
N GLY A 220 -17.17 -8.80 -32.00
CA GLY A 220 -18.23 -9.53 -32.71
C GLY A 220 -18.95 -10.59 -31.87
N SER A 221 -18.50 -10.86 -30.65
CA SER A 221 -18.98 -11.99 -29.83
C SER A 221 -18.91 -11.67 -28.34
N ASP A 222 -19.93 -12.07 -27.58
CA ASP A 222 -19.90 -12.02 -26.10
C ASP A 222 -19.42 -13.35 -25.48
N ALA A 223 -18.82 -14.24 -26.27
CA ALA A 223 -18.30 -15.53 -25.80
C ALA A 223 -16.89 -15.45 -25.19
N ASP A 224 -16.28 -14.27 -25.21
CA ASP A 224 -14.99 -13.98 -24.57
C ASP A 224 -15.17 -13.50 -23.13
N HIS A 225 -14.11 -13.64 -22.33
CA HIS A 225 -14.12 -13.29 -20.91
C HIS A 225 -13.51 -11.90 -20.67
N THR A 226 -14.01 -10.88 -21.36
CA THR A 226 -13.52 -9.50 -21.26
C THR A 226 -14.37 -8.61 -20.38
N ILE A 227 -13.76 -7.55 -19.82
CA ILE A 227 -14.52 -6.52 -19.10
C ILE A 227 -15.22 -5.65 -20.15
N LYS A 228 -16.54 -5.46 -20.00
CA LYS A 228 -17.34 -4.69 -20.96
C LYS A 228 -18.06 -3.51 -20.29
N PHE A 229 -18.25 -2.43 -21.04
CA PHE A 229 -18.82 -1.17 -20.55
C PHE A 229 -20.02 -0.71 -21.38
N ASP A 230 -21.18 -0.56 -20.73
CA ASP A 230 -22.35 0.10 -21.33
C ASP A 230 -22.53 1.50 -20.75
N ARG A 231 -23.00 2.43 -21.59
CA ARG A 231 -23.30 3.82 -21.17
C ARG A 231 -24.74 4.16 -21.51
N ASN A 232 -25.48 4.56 -20.49
CA ASN A 232 -26.91 4.88 -20.59
C ASN A 232 -27.25 6.11 -19.76
N SER A 233 -28.52 6.49 -19.80
CA SER A 233 -29.11 7.48 -18.89
C SER A 233 -30.26 6.84 -18.11
N ASN A 234 -30.57 7.39 -16.94
CA ASN A 234 -31.62 6.83 -16.10
C ASN A 234 -33.02 6.96 -16.74
N VAL A 235 -33.85 5.96 -16.48
CA VAL A 235 -35.26 5.93 -16.91
C VAL A 235 -36.21 6.37 -15.78
N VAL A 236 -37.51 6.43 -16.09
CA VAL A 236 -38.54 6.81 -15.11
C VAL A 236 -38.60 5.82 -13.94
N ASN A 237 -38.71 6.34 -12.71
CA ASN A 237 -38.82 5.56 -11.46
C ASN A 237 -37.67 4.57 -11.17
N GLU A 238 -36.48 4.80 -11.71
CA GLU A 238 -35.34 3.88 -11.58
C GLU A 238 -34.48 4.12 -10.33
N VAL A 239 -34.20 5.39 -10.03
CA VAL A 239 -33.29 5.82 -8.95
C VAL A 239 -34.04 6.75 -8.02
N ILE A 240 -34.13 6.38 -6.75
CA ILE A 240 -34.74 7.22 -5.72
C ILE A 240 -33.88 8.47 -5.52
N TYR A 241 -34.53 9.63 -5.47
CA TYR A 241 -33.87 10.89 -5.18
C TYR A 241 -34.02 11.24 -3.69
N PHE A 242 -32.92 11.07 -2.96
CA PHE A 242 -32.77 11.56 -1.59
C PHE A 242 -32.22 12.98 -1.58
N LYS A 243 -32.72 13.81 -0.67
CA LYS A 243 -32.22 15.15 -0.38
C LYS A 243 -31.76 15.24 1.06
N VAL A 244 -30.74 16.06 1.28
CA VAL A 244 -30.39 16.57 2.61
C VAL A 244 -31.13 17.89 2.80
N SER A 245 -31.83 18.03 3.92
CA SER A 245 -32.42 19.30 4.35
C SER A 245 -31.77 19.75 5.64
N PHE A 246 -31.71 21.07 5.86
CA PHE A 246 -31.22 21.67 7.10
C PHE A 246 -32.36 22.40 7.80
N PRO A 247 -33.09 21.74 8.72
CA PRO A 247 -34.08 22.42 9.55
C PRO A 247 -33.46 23.64 10.22
N THR A 248 -34.21 24.74 10.24
CA THR A 248 -33.79 26.04 10.83
C THR A 248 -32.45 26.57 10.30
N GLU A 249 -32.05 26.21 9.07
CA GLU A 249 -30.78 26.59 8.42
C GLU A 249 -29.51 26.13 9.17
N ASN A 250 -29.64 25.16 10.09
CA ASN A 250 -28.51 24.64 10.85
C ASN A 250 -27.75 23.57 10.06
N ARG A 251 -26.60 23.94 9.47
CA ARG A 251 -25.75 23.01 8.70
C ARG A 251 -25.21 21.81 9.49
N GLU A 252 -25.09 21.95 10.81
CA GLU A 252 -24.62 20.87 11.68
C GLU A 252 -25.75 19.87 12.06
N ALA A 253 -26.96 20.03 11.52
CA ALA A 253 -28.11 19.15 11.79
C ALA A 253 -28.82 18.75 10.48
N PRO A 254 -28.15 18.03 9.57
CA PRO A 254 -28.78 17.52 8.36
C PRO A 254 -29.89 16.52 8.70
N THR A 255 -30.91 16.48 7.84
CA THR A 255 -31.96 15.46 7.85
C THR A 255 -32.10 14.84 6.47
N LEU A 256 -32.17 13.52 6.41
CA LEU A 256 -32.44 12.77 5.18
C LEU A 256 -33.92 12.84 4.81
N THR A 257 -34.24 13.12 3.55
CA THR A 257 -35.62 13.11 3.05
C THR A 257 -35.70 12.45 1.69
N LYS A 258 -36.64 11.52 1.51
CA LYS A 258 -37.00 10.98 0.20
C LYS A 258 -37.84 12.00 -0.56
N TYR A 259 -37.33 12.51 -1.68
CA TYR A 259 -38.00 13.54 -2.48
C TYR A 259 -38.82 12.96 -3.65
N GLY A 260 -38.56 11.72 -4.04
CA GLY A 260 -39.21 11.04 -5.16
C GLY A 260 -38.20 10.21 -5.94
N TYR A 261 -38.25 10.26 -7.26
CA TYR A 261 -37.26 9.65 -8.16
C TYR A 261 -36.56 10.73 -8.98
N TYR A 262 -35.35 10.46 -9.42
CA TYR A 262 -34.73 11.27 -10.48
C TYR A 262 -35.58 11.20 -11.75
N SER A 263 -35.80 12.34 -12.39
CA SER A 263 -36.46 12.39 -13.70
C SER A 263 -35.62 11.68 -14.77
N ILE A 264 -36.26 11.24 -15.86
CA ILE A 264 -35.56 10.61 -16.99
C ILE A 264 -34.41 11.51 -17.51
N ASN A 265 -33.29 10.90 -17.90
CA ASN A 265 -32.11 11.57 -18.45
C ASN A 265 -31.44 12.62 -17.54
N GLN A 266 -31.50 12.44 -16.22
CA GLN A 266 -30.81 13.30 -15.25
C GLN A 266 -29.48 12.74 -14.75
N LEU A 267 -29.30 11.42 -14.83
CA LEU A 267 -28.11 10.71 -14.37
C LEU A 267 -27.43 10.01 -15.53
N TYR A 268 -26.10 10.01 -15.50
CA TYR A 268 -25.25 9.20 -16.38
C TYR A 268 -25.04 7.83 -15.76
N ILE A 269 -25.22 6.77 -16.54
CA ILE A 269 -25.03 5.40 -16.09
C ILE A 269 -23.80 4.82 -16.78
N THR A 270 -22.89 4.26 -15.99
CA THR A 270 -21.85 3.34 -16.50
C THR A 270 -22.13 1.96 -15.93
N THR A 271 -22.36 0.98 -16.81
CA THR A 271 -22.46 -0.43 -16.44
C THR A 271 -21.14 -1.10 -16.76
N THR A 272 -20.48 -1.69 -15.77
CA THR A 272 -19.34 -2.58 -15.94
C THR A 272 -19.82 -4.02 -15.83
N LYS A 273 -19.46 -4.85 -16.81
CA LYS A 273 -19.65 -6.31 -16.80
C LYS A 273 -18.28 -6.95 -16.53
N ASP A 274 -18.19 -7.82 -15.54
CA ASP A 274 -16.95 -8.52 -15.22
C ASP A 274 -16.67 -9.68 -16.20
N GLU A 275 -15.50 -10.31 -16.08
CA GLU A 275 -15.08 -11.40 -16.98
C GLU A 275 -15.93 -12.69 -16.88
N ASN A 276 -16.77 -12.84 -15.85
CA ASN A 276 -17.71 -13.96 -15.68
C ASN A 276 -19.13 -13.62 -16.20
N TRP A 277 -19.38 -12.39 -16.66
CA TRP A 277 -20.66 -12.01 -17.22
C TRP A 277 -20.97 -12.78 -18.51
N THR A 278 -22.19 -13.31 -18.60
CA THR A 278 -22.68 -14.00 -19.81
C THR A 278 -23.93 -13.35 -20.38
N SER A 279 -24.89 -12.99 -19.51
CA SER A 279 -26.13 -12.29 -19.88
C SER A 279 -26.83 -11.72 -18.65
N GLY A 280 -27.80 -10.83 -18.86
CA GLY A 280 -28.61 -10.27 -17.77
C GLY A 280 -27.84 -9.28 -16.88
N ASN A 281 -28.27 -9.13 -15.62
CA ASN A 281 -27.70 -8.15 -14.70
C ASN A 281 -26.70 -8.72 -13.68
N ASN A 282 -26.71 -10.03 -13.43
CA ASN A 282 -25.68 -10.67 -12.58
C ASN A 282 -24.28 -10.36 -13.15
N HIS A 283 -23.25 -10.28 -12.30
CA HIS A 283 -21.89 -9.90 -12.74
C HIS A 283 -21.81 -8.51 -13.38
N THR A 284 -22.73 -7.61 -13.00
CA THR A 284 -22.68 -6.20 -13.40
C THR A 284 -22.64 -5.26 -12.21
N THR A 285 -21.89 -4.18 -12.36
CA THR A 285 -21.91 -3.01 -11.48
C THR A 285 -22.40 -1.81 -12.28
N LYS A 286 -23.48 -1.17 -11.81
CA LYS A 286 -24.02 0.06 -12.39
C LYS A 286 -23.72 1.24 -11.48
N GLU A 287 -23.00 2.22 -12.00
CA GLU A 287 -22.77 3.50 -11.34
C GLU A 287 -23.66 4.57 -11.96
N TYR A 288 -24.51 5.17 -11.13
CA TYR A 288 -25.36 6.30 -11.51
C TYR A 288 -24.70 7.58 -11.01
N LYS A 289 -24.35 8.49 -11.93
CA LYS A 289 -23.65 9.74 -11.64
C LYS A 289 -24.55 10.93 -11.94
N ASP A 290 -24.53 11.92 -11.05
CA ASP A 290 -25.23 13.17 -11.27
C ASP A 290 -24.51 14.07 -12.30
N LYS A 291 -25.04 15.28 -12.53
CA LYS A 291 -24.46 16.24 -13.49
C LYS A 291 -23.11 16.81 -13.06
N GLN A 292 -22.70 16.61 -11.81
CA GLN A 292 -21.39 16.98 -11.27
C GLN A 292 -20.41 15.80 -11.29
N GLY A 293 -20.83 14.63 -11.79
CA GLY A 293 -20.01 13.42 -11.87
C GLY A 293 -19.94 12.62 -10.57
N ARG A 294 -20.71 13.00 -9.54
CA ARG A 294 -20.75 12.30 -8.25
C ARG A 294 -21.61 11.05 -8.36
N VAL A 295 -21.13 9.92 -7.85
CA VAL A 295 -21.91 8.68 -7.79
C VAL A 295 -23.02 8.85 -6.77
N VAL A 296 -24.28 8.74 -7.17
CA VAL A 296 -25.45 8.83 -6.27
C VAL A 296 -26.05 7.46 -5.95
N LEU A 297 -25.76 6.46 -6.78
CA LEU A 297 -26.13 5.06 -6.57
C LEU A 297 -25.08 4.16 -7.22
N LYS A 298 -24.57 3.18 -6.47
CA LYS A 298 -23.87 2.00 -6.99
C LYS A 298 -24.81 0.80 -6.83
N ARG A 299 -25.08 0.09 -7.92
CA ARG A 299 -26.00 -1.05 -7.95
C ARG A 299 -25.28 -2.28 -8.49
N THR A 300 -25.23 -3.33 -7.68
CA THR A 300 -24.80 -4.67 -8.10
C THR A 300 -25.98 -5.62 -8.07
N TYR A 301 -25.81 -6.84 -8.60
CA TYR A 301 -26.91 -7.80 -8.71
C TYR A 301 -26.49 -9.21 -8.30
N ASN A 302 -27.39 -9.86 -7.56
CA ASN A 302 -27.34 -11.30 -7.33
C ASN A 302 -28.70 -11.92 -7.63
N ASN A 303 -28.76 -13.02 -8.38
CA ASN A 303 -30.01 -13.61 -8.87
C ASN A 303 -30.96 -12.58 -9.50
N ASN A 304 -30.40 -11.60 -10.23
CA ASN A 304 -31.08 -10.42 -10.80
C ASN A 304 -31.78 -9.51 -9.77
N ILE A 305 -31.54 -9.69 -8.48
CA ILE A 305 -31.99 -8.80 -7.40
C ILE A 305 -30.94 -7.71 -7.21
N ALA A 306 -31.38 -6.46 -7.18
CA ALA A 306 -30.50 -5.31 -6.98
C ALA A 306 -30.03 -5.18 -5.51
N HIS A 307 -28.73 -4.89 -5.37
CA HIS A 307 -28.06 -4.49 -4.14
C HIS A 307 -27.61 -3.03 -4.30
N ASP A 308 -28.41 -2.12 -3.75
CA ASP A 308 -28.26 -0.68 -3.95
C ASP A 308 -27.49 -0.04 -2.80
N THR A 309 -26.44 0.71 -3.12
CA THR A 309 -25.77 1.61 -2.17
C THR A 309 -25.97 3.05 -2.64
N TYR A 310 -26.78 3.81 -1.93
CA TYR A 310 -27.01 5.23 -2.25
C TYR A 310 -26.02 6.12 -1.52
N TYR A 311 -25.50 7.11 -2.25
CA TYR A 311 -24.61 8.15 -1.72
C TYR A 311 -25.35 9.48 -1.80
N VAL A 312 -25.64 10.08 -0.65
CA VAL A 312 -26.48 11.28 -0.56
C VAL A 312 -25.63 12.46 -0.16
N TYR A 313 -25.54 13.44 -1.06
CA TYR A 313 -24.77 14.66 -0.85
C TYR A 313 -25.68 15.82 -0.41
N ASP A 314 -25.14 16.71 0.42
CA ASP A 314 -25.77 17.99 0.72
C ASP A 314 -25.59 19.02 -0.41
N ASP A 315 -26.24 20.18 -0.26
CA ASP A 315 -26.15 21.30 -1.20
C ASP A 315 -24.73 21.92 -1.30
N PHE A 316 -23.82 21.56 -0.40
CA PHE A 316 -22.42 22.02 -0.38
C PHE A 316 -21.44 21.00 -0.99
N GLY A 317 -21.95 19.83 -1.39
CA GLY A 317 -21.15 18.78 -1.99
C GLY A 317 -20.61 17.74 -1.01
N ASN A 318 -20.97 17.81 0.27
CA ASN A 318 -20.48 16.87 1.27
C ASN A 318 -21.30 15.57 1.26
N LEU A 319 -20.63 14.41 1.28
CA LEU A 319 -21.30 13.12 1.45
C LEU A 319 -21.90 13.04 2.86
N THR A 320 -23.22 13.13 2.99
CA THR A 320 -23.90 13.26 4.29
C THR A 320 -24.50 11.93 4.76
N TYR A 321 -24.96 11.09 3.84
CA TYR A 321 -25.48 9.77 4.17
C TYR A 321 -25.03 8.72 3.15
N VAL A 322 -24.78 7.50 3.63
CA VAL A 322 -24.68 6.31 2.78
C VAL A 322 -25.72 5.29 3.23
N ILE A 323 -26.58 4.88 2.30
CA ILE A 323 -27.70 3.97 2.55
C ILE A 323 -27.33 2.62 1.91
N PRO A 324 -27.02 1.58 2.71
CA PRO A 324 -26.50 0.31 2.18
C PRO A 324 -27.61 -0.62 1.65
N PRO A 325 -27.24 -1.72 0.96
CA PRO A 325 -28.20 -2.63 0.30
C PRO A 325 -29.28 -3.25 1.18
N LYS A 326 -29.04 -3.41 2.49
CA LYS A 326 -29.99 -4.01 3.44
C LYS A 326 -31.19 -3.10 3.77
N VAL A 327 -31.08 -1.80 3.55
CA VAL A 327 -32.21 -0.88 3.76
C VAL A 327 -33.32 -1.17 2.74
N THR A 328 -34.54 -1.39 3.21
CA THR A 328 -35.65 -1.79 2.34
C THR A 328 -36.37 -0.56 1.82
N LEU A 329 -36.01 -0.14 0.62
CA LEU A 329 -36.65 0.99 -0.04
C LEU A 329 -37.81 0.51 -0.92
N SER A 330 -39.00 1.06 -0.71
CA SER A 330 -40.18 0.84 -1.55
C SER A 330 -40.58 2.12 -2.29
N ALA A 331 -41.60 2.05 -3.17
CA ALA A 331 -42.10 3.22 -3.86
C ALA A 331 -42.72 4.25 -2.89
N THR A 332 -43.31 3.80 -1.78
CA THR A 332 -43.96 4.66 -0.77
C THR A 332 -43.06 4.98 0.41
N ASP A 333 -42.12 4.10 0.75
CA ASP A 333 -41.40 4.18 2.02
C ASP A 333 -40.03 4.83 1.84
N GLY A 334 -39.63 5.65 2.82
CA GLY A 334 -38.28 6.20 2.92
C GLY A 334 -37.37 5.29 3.74
N VAL A 335 -36.27 5.84 4.26
CA VAL A 335 -35.47 5.17 5.30
C VAL A 335 -36.18 5.38 6.64
N SER A 336 -36.52 4.31 7.36
CA SER A 336 -37.10 4.43 8.70
C SER A 336 -36.06 4.94 9.72
N ASP A 337 -36.51 5.47 10.86
CA ASP A 337 -35.60 5.94 11.92
C ASP A 337 -34.68 4.81 12.44
N THR A 338 -35.22 3.59 12.52
CA THR A 338 -34.44 2.40 12.92
C THR A 338 -33.38 2.05 11.89
N GLU A 339 -33.72 2.01 10.60
CA GLU A 339 -32.73 1.75 9.53
C GLU A 339 -31.68 2.87 9.43
N LEU A 340 -32.09 4.12 9.60
CA LEU A 340 -31.18 5.26 9.61
C LEU A 340 -30.19 5.16 10.77
N SER A 341 -30.65 4.76 11.97
CA SER A 341 -29.79 4.58 13.14
C SER A 341 -28.89 3.35 13.05
N GLU A 342 -29.40 2.21 12.57
CA GLU A 342 -28.70 0.93 12.71
C GLU A 342 -27.99 0.45 11.44
N LEU A 343 -28.38 0.94 10.25
CA LEU A 343 -27.83 0.50 8.96
C LEU A 343 -27.13 1.59 8.18
N CYS A 344 -27.49 2.86 8.32
CA CYS A 344 -26.94 3.92 7.46
C CYS A 344 -25.71 4.59 8.07
N TYR A 345 -24.76 4.96 7.20
CA TYR A 345 -23.67 5.87 7.57
C TYR A 345 -24.20 7.30 7.59
N GLN A 346 -23.83 8.06 8.62
CA GLN A 346 -24.26 9.45 8.76
C GLN A 346 -23.06 10.34 9.07
N TYR A 347 -22.96 11.45 8.35
CA TYR A 347 -21.87 12.40 8.45
C TYR A 347 -22.44 13.81 8.62
N LYS A 348 -21.87 14.59 9.55
CA LYS A 348 -22.24 15.99 9.75
C LYS A 348 -21.03 16.89 9.59
N TYR A 349 -21.25 18.02 8.94
CA TYR A 349 -20.20 18.97 8.60
C TYR A 349 -20.47 20.32 9.26
N ASP A 350 -19.39 21.02 9.60
CA ASP A 350 -19.48 22.42 10.04
C ASP A 350 -19.62 23.39 8.85
N TYR A 351 -19.73 24.69 9.15
CA TYR A 351 -19.84 25.75 8.14
C TYR A 351 -18.57 25.94 7.26
N ARG A 352 -17.51 25.16 7.51
CA ARG A 352 -16.25 25.13 6.75
C ARG A 352 -16.08 23.81 5.99
N ASN A 353 -17.14 23.00 5.88
CA ASN A 353 -17.14 21.67 5.23
C ASN A 353 -16.21 20.64 5.91
N ARG A 354 -15.95 20.79 7.22
CA ARG A 354 -15.16 19.79 7.97
C ARG A 354 -16.08 18.79 8.66
N LEU A 355 -15.78 17.49 8.58
CA LEU A 355 -16.53 16.44 9.26
C LEU A 355 -16.40 16.58 10.78
N ILE A 356 -17.50 16.85 11.49
CA ILE A 356 -17.53 17.10 12.93
C ILE A 356 -18.21 16.00 13.75
N GLU A 357 -19.10 15.24 13.13
CA GLU A 357 -19.75 14.09 13.76
C GLU A 357 -19.94 13.01 12.71
N LYS A 358 -19.68 11.76 13.09
CA LYS A 358 -19.99 10.60 12.23
C LYS A 358 -20.64 9.49 13.01
N LYS A 359 -21.43 8.67 12.33
CA LYS A 359 -22.06 7.48 12.88
C LYS A 359 -21.95 6.34 11.88
N ILE A 360 -21.30 5.27 12.33
CA ILE A 360 -21.10 4.02 11.60
C ILE A 360 -22.25 3.05 11.96
N PRO A 361 -22.77 2.24 11.02
CA PRO A 361 -23.82 1.26 11.31
C PRO A 361 -23.46 0.33 12.47
N GLY A 362 -24.36 0.19 13.44
CA GLY A 362 -24.13 -0.60 14.65
C GLY A 362 -23.30 0.09 15.74
N LYS A 363 -22.79 1.31 15.49
CA LYS A 363 -22.02 2.14 16.43
C LYS A 363 -22.81 3.39 16.86
N GLY A 364 -22.51 3.91 18.05
CA GLY A 364 -22.92 5.25 18.47
C GLY A 364 -22.20 6.38 17.71
N TRP A 365 -22.53 7.63 18.05
CA TRP A 365 -21.91 8.81 17.43
C TRP A 365 -20.46 9.01 17.88
N GLU A 366 -19.64 9.43 16.92
CA GLU A 366 -18.28 9.91 17.12
C GLU A 366 -18.22 11.41 16.84
N TYR A 367 -17.43 12.13 17.64
CA TYR A 367 -17.35 13.59 17.65
C TYR A 367 -15.92 14.05 17.41
N ILE A 368 -15.76 15.12 16.63
CA ILE A 368 -14.47 15.67 16.22
C ILE A 368 -14.44 17.17 16.52
N ILE A 369 -13.33 17.63 17.11
CA ILE A 369 -13.06 19.04 17.41
C ILE A 369 -11.84 19.49 16.63
N TYR A 370 -11.96 20.62 15.94
CA TYR A 370 -10.86 21.21 15.19
C TYR A 370 -10.38 22.52 15.81
N ASN A 371 -9.08 22.74 15.74
CA ASN A 371 -8.51 24.07 16.01
C ASN A 371 -8.67 25.01 14.81
N ARG A 372 -8.15 26.23 14.97
CA ARG A 372 -8.16 27.29 13.94
C ARG A 372 -7.24 27.01 12.74
N LEU A 373 -6.32 26.04 12.87
CA LEU A 373 -5.46 25.55 11.79
C LEU A 373 -6.06 24.35 11.05
N ASN A 374 -7.33 24.00 11.31
CA ASN A 374 -8.00 22.82 10.76
C ASN A 374 -7.40 21.48 11.18
N GLN A 375 -6.69 21.44 12.30
CA GLN A 375 -6.18 20.19 12.86
C GLN A 375 -7.20 19.61 13.85
N VAL A 376 -7.39 18.29 13.82
CA VAL A 376 -8.19 17.57 14.81
C VAL A 376 -7.44 17.59 16.14
N VAL A 377 -7.99 18.27 17.14
CA VAL A 377 -7.38 18.41 18.46
C VAL A 377 -8.04 17.55 19.52
N MET A 378 -9.31 17.17 19.34
CA MET A 378 -10.00 16.24 20.24
C MET A 378 -10.98 15.35 19.48
N THR A 379 -11.10 14.10 19.93
CA THR A 379 -12.10 13.13 19.44
C THR A 379 -12.75 12.39 20.62
N GLN A 380 -13.98 11.92 20.41
CA GLN A 380 -14.73 11.15 21.41
C GLN A 380 -15.71 10.22 20.69
N ASP A 381 -15.75 8.96 21.10
CA ASP A 381 -16.80 8.02 20.68
C ASP A 381 -17.91 7.87 21.74
N ALA A 382 -18.88 6.99 21.49
CA ALA A 382 -20.03 6.83 22.36
C ALA A 382 -19.68 6.26 23.74
N ASN A 383 -18.75 5.31 23.82
CA ASN A 383 -18.27 4.77 25.10
C ASN A 383 -17.46 5.82 25.86
N MET A 384 -16.58 6.57 25.18
CA MET A 384 -15.80 7.66 25.79
C MET A 384 -16.71 8.76 26.33
N LYS A 385 -17.78 9.10 25.59
CA LYS A 385 -18.82 10.04 26.03
C LYS A 385 -19.52 9.56 27.30
N SER A 386 -19.94 8.29 27.34
CA SER A 386 -20.55 7.68 28.54
C SER A 386 -19.62 7.75 29.76
N ASN A 387 -18.31 7.66 29.52
CA ASN A 387 -17.28 7.72 30.56
C ASN A 387 -16.69 9.13 30.80
N ASN A 388 -17.27 10.18 30.20
CA ASN A 388 -16.89 11.59 30.38
C ASN A 388 -15.42 11.93 30.06
N TYR A 389 -14.87 11.39 28.97
CA TYR A 389 -13.52 11.78 28.53
C TYR A 389 -13.41 11.94 27.01
N TRP A 390 -12.38 12.68 26.59
CA TRP A 390 -12.00 12.91 25.19
C TRP A 390 -10.56 12.47 24.97
N LEU A 391 -10.26 11.96 23.79
CA LEU A 391 -8.88 11.86 23.33
C LEU A 391 -8.45 13.23 22.79
N PHE A 392 -7.21 13.63 23.04
CA PHE A 392 -6.64 14.87 22.52
C PHE A 392 -5.34 14.62 21.74
N THR A 393 -5.05 15.50 20.79
CA THR A 393 -3.82 15.50 19.98
C THR A 393 -3.20 16.89 20.00
N LYS A 394 -1.90 16.96 20.30
CA LYS A 394 -1.09 18.19 20.25
C LYS A 394 -0.12 18.11 19.09
N TYR A 395 -0.01 19.21 18.35
CA TYR A 395 0.84 19.33 17.17
C TYR A 395 1.98 20.31 17.43
N ASP A 396 3.12 20.09 16.78
CA ASP A 396 4.18 21.09 16.72
C ASP A 396 3.90 22.19 15.69
N ALA A 397 4.82 23.15 15.58
CA ALA A 397 4.67 24.32 14.71
C ALA A 397 4.53 24.00 13.21
N ILE A 398 4.94 22.82 12.75
CA ILE A 398 4.82 22.38 11.35
C ILE A 398 3.74 21.32 11.14
N GLY A 399 2.96 21.01 12.19
CA GLY A 399 1.80 20.13 12.11
C GLY A 399 2.08 18.65 12.31
N ARG A 400 3.26 18.27 12.81
CA ARG A 400 3.52 16.88 13.23
C ARG A 400 2.87 16.63 14.59
N VAL A 401 2.38 15.42 14.84
CA VAL A 401 1.82 15.05 16.15
C VAL A 401 2.95 14.96 17.16
N ALA A 402 2.95 15.87 18.15
CA ALA A 402 3.94 15.94 19.20
C ALA A 402 3.58 15.03 20.38
N TYR A 403 2.33 15.04 20.85
CA TYR A 403 1.86 14.10 21.88
C TYR A 403 0.34 13.96 21.86
N THR A 404 -0.14 12.82 22.35
CA THR A 404 -1.58 12.51 22.48
C THR A 404 -1.93 12.13 23.91
N GLY A 405 -3.21 12.17 24.25
CA GLY A 405 -3.66 11.72 25.56
C GLY A 405 -5.18 11.66 25.72
N LYS A 406 -5.61 11.39 26.95
CA LYS A 406 -7.00 11.31 27.39
C LYS A 406 -7.28 12.39 28.44
N LEU A 407 -8.33 13.18 28.24
CA LEU A 407 -8.74 14.26 29.14
C LEU A 407 -10.17 14.04 29.62
N THR A 408 -10.38 14.07 30.94
CA THR A 408 -11.72 14.02 31.54
C THR A 408 -12.45 15.33 31.30
N ASP A 409 -13.53 15.29 30.52
CA ASP A 409 -14.41 16.42 30.21
C ASP A 409 -15.78 15.89 29.76
N SER A 410 -16.83 16.26 30.49
CA SER A 410 -18.21 15.83 30.24
C SER A 410 -18.99 16.77 29.32
N ARG A 411 -18.39 17.88 28.87
CA ARG A 411 -19.07 18.87 28.04
C ARG A 411 -19.29 18.33 26.63
N ASP A 412 -20.40 18.75 26.03
CA ASP A 412 -20.70 18.39 24.63
C ASP A 412 -19.75 19.05 23.64
N ARG A 413 -19.57 18.39 22.48
CA ARG A 413 -18.73 18.83 21.35
C ARG A 413 -18.88 20.32 21.05
N LYS A 414 -20.12 20.82 20.90
CA LYS A 414 -20.37 22.21 20.49
C LYS A 414 -19.82 23.23 21.48
N THR A 415 -19.93 22.94 22.78
CA THR A 415 -19.40 23.79 23.84
C THR A 415 -17.88 23.87 23.76
N ILE A 416 -17.23 22.71 23.61
CA ILE A 416 -15.77 22.63 23.47
C ILE A 416 -15.31 23.32 22.18
N GLN A 417 -15.98 23.09 21.05
CA GLN A 417 -15.63 23.72 19.76
C GLN A 417 -15.71 25.25 19.83
N ASN A 418 -16.71 25.80 20.54
CA ASN A 418 -16.83 27.25 20.75
C ASN A 418 -15.65 27.79 21.57
N GLU A 419 -15.20 27.07 22.60
CA GLU A 419 -14.03 27.44 23.38
C GLU A 419 -12.74 27.36 22.55
N VAL A 420 -12.56 26.29 21.76
CA VAL A 420 -11.41 26.14 20.84
C VAL A 420 -11.37 27.28 19.82
N ASN A 421 -12.53 27.70 19.29
CA ASN A 421 -12.63 28.83 18.37
C ASN A 421 -12.25 30.16 19.04
N ALA A 422 -12.58 30.33 20.32
CA ALA A 422 -12.26 31.51 21.11
C ALA A 422 -10.85 31.49 21.71
N TYR A 423 -10.12 30.37 21.60
CA TYR A 423 -8.79 30.21 22.15
C TYR A 423 -7.79 31.18 21.50
N THR A 424 -7.09 31.97 22.33
CA THR A 424 -6.15 33.02 21.91
C THR A 424 -4.68 32.69 22.22
N GLY A 425 -4.42 31.54 22.85
CA GLY A 425 -3.07 31.06 23.12
C GLY A 425 -2.35 30.53 21.89
N ALA A 426 -1.13 30.01 22.09
CA ALA A 426 -0.36 29.36 21.02
C ALA A 426 -1.13 28.15 20.46
N LEU A 427 -1.16 27.96 19.13
CA LEU A 427 -1.96 26.91 18.49
C LEU A 427 -1.21 25.58 18.34
N TRP A 428 0.07 25.55 18.70
CA TRP A 428 0.95 24.40 18.68
C TRP A 428 1.77 24.33 19.98
N VAL A 429 2.43 23.20 20.16
CA VAL A 429 3.43 23.01 21.22
C VAL A 429 4.83 23.26 20.68
N GLU A 430 5.74 23.66 21.56
CA GLU A 430 7.15 23.92 21.23
C GLU A 430 8.04 23.08 22.14
N ARG A 431 9.24 22.76 21.64
CA ARG A 431 10.29 22.12 22.44
C ARG A 431 10.63 23.02 23.63
N SER A 432 10.75 22.43 24.81
CA SER A 432 11.05 23.14 26.05
C SER A 432 12.05 22.39 26.92
N SER A 433 12.50 23.03 28.00
CA SER A 433 13.07 22.26 29.13
C SER A 433 12.06 21.24 29.65
N ALA A 434 12.53 20.23 30.37
CA ALA A 434 11.65 19.21 30.93
C ALA A 434 10.54 19.82 31.79
N LEU A 435 9.29 19.47 31.49
CA LEU A 435 8.09 19.85 32.22
C LEU A 435 7.31 18.59 32.62
N MET A 436 6.56 18.68 33.72
CA MET A 436 5.58 17.67 34.10
C MET A 436 4.24 18.06 33.50
N ILE A 437 3.72 17.26 32.58
CA ILE A 437 2.40 17.43 31.95
C ILE A 437 1.66 16.11 32.10
N GLY A 438 0.47 16.12 32.71
CA GLY A 438 -0.30 14.90 32.94
C GLY A 438 0.44 13.86 33.79
N GLY A 439 1.31 14.32 34.70
CA GLY A 439 2.19 13.45 35.50
C GLY A 439 3.38 12.85 34.74
N VAL A 440 3.59 13.21 33.47
CA VAL A 440 4.69 12.70 32.63
C VAL A 440 5.75 13.79 32.43
N LYS A 441 7.01 13.43 32.67
CA LYS A 441 8.14 14.29 32.33
C LYS A 441 8.35 14.28 30.82
N MET A 442 8.17 15.43 30.16
CA MET A 442 8.34 15.58 28.72
C MET A 442 9.04 16.89 28.34
N TYR A 443 9.53 16.97 27.10
CA TYR A 443 10.31 18.09 26.56
C TYR A 443 9.52 18.93 25.55
N TYR A 444 8.22 19.04 25.78
CA TYR A 444 7.32 19.96 25.11
C TYR A 444 6.60 20.81 26.17
N ASN A 445 6.23 22.03 25.80
CA ASN A 445 5.30 22.84 26.59
C ASN A 445 3.85 22.34 26.44
N ASP A 446 2.95 22.84 27.30
CA ASP A 446 1.49 22.60 27.18
C ASP A 446 0.79 23.69 26.37
N GLY A 447 1.40 24.08 25.24
CA GLY A 447 0.75 24.96 24.25
C GLY A 447 -0.43 24.29 23.57
N SER A 448 -1.24 25.06 22.82
CA SER A 448 -2.47 24.58 22.16
C SER A 448 -3.57 24.11 23.10
N TYR A 449 -4.80 24.07 22.58
CA TYR A 449 -5.96 23.52 23.28
C TYR A 449 -6.00 21.99 23.12
N PRO A 450 -6.47 21.21 24.12
CA PRO A 450 -6.88 21.61 25.48
C PRO A 450 -5.68 21.74 26.45
N ASN A 451 -5.88 22.29 27.65
CA ASN A 451 -4.86 22.19 28.71
C ASN A 451 -4.69 20.72 29.13
N ALA A 452 -3.47 20.19 29.10
CA ALA A 452 -3.19 18.78 29.35
C ALA A 452 -2.58 18.51 30.73
N GLN A 453 -2.54 19.50 31.63
CA GLN A 453 -1.86 19.34 32.94
C GLN A 453 -2.48 18.25 33.81
N ASN A 454 -3.80 18.08 33.74
CA ASN A 454 -4.54 17.04 34.48
C ASN A 454 -5.00 15.89 33.57
N ALA A 455 -4.38 15.71 32.41
CA ALA A 455 -4.72 14.66 31.46
C ALA A 455 -3.86 13.40 31.66
N GLU A 456 -4.29 12.28 31.12
CA GLU A 456 -3.47 11.08 30.96
C GLU A 456 -2.78 11.13 29.60
N VAL A 457 -1.46 11.32 29.56
CA VAL A 457 -0.70 11.34 28.30
C VAL A 457 -0.50 9.90 27.82
N LEU A 458 -0.73 9.65 26.53
CA LEU A 458 -0.70 8.33 25.91
C LEU A 458 0.53 8.13 25.01
N THR A 459 0.91 9.14 24.24
CA THR A 459 2.13 9.08 23.41
C THR A 459 2.88 10.41 23.40
N VAL A 460 4.18 10.38 23.16
CA VAL A 460 5.02 11.56 22.91
C VAL A 460 5.99 11.24 21.78
N ASN A 461 6.02 12.05 20.73
CA ASN A 461 6.91 11.92 19.57
C ASN A 461 7.91 13.08 19.54
N TYR A 462 9.19 12.73 19.51
CA TYR A 462 10.30 13.67 19.47
C TYR A 462 10.89 13.73 18.07
N PHE A 463 11.19 14.96 17.64
CA PHE A 463 11.77 15.24 16.34
C PHE A 463 12.97 16.18 16.50
N ASP A 464 13.77 16.31 15.45
CA ASP A 464 14.75 17.39 15.23
C ASP A 464 15.99 17.42 16.14
N ASP A 465 15.97 16.76 17.30
CA ASP A 465 17.07 16.67 18.26
C ASP A 465 16.91 15.51 19.25
N PHE A 466 18.00 15.16 19.94
CA PHE A 466 18.04 14.13 20.99
C PHE A 466 17.99 14.72 22.41
N GLY A 467 17.62 16.00 22.57
CA GLY A 467 17.61 16.67 23.86
C GLY A 467 16.67 16.04 24.89
N PHE A 468 15.66 15.29 24.41
CA PHE A 468 14.75 14.55 25.28
C PHE A 468 15.42 13.39 26.04
N LEU A 469 16.56 12.88 25.55
CA LEU A 469 17.32 11.81 26.18
C LEU A 469 18.15 12.26 27.39
N ALA A 470 18.23 13.57 27.67
CA ALA A 470 19.08 14.13 28.72
C ALA A 470 18.79 13.60 30.14
N SER A 471 17.63 12.96 30.34
CA SER A 471 17.27 12.31 31.60
C SER A 471 16.82 10.86 31.45
N GLU A 472 17.07 10.27 30.28
CA GLU A 472 16.79 8.86 30.04
C GLU A 472 18.01 8.00 30.40
N ASP A 473 17.82 6.69 30.37
CA ASP A 473 18.90 5.75 30.64
C ASP A 473 20.05 5.91 29.64
N SER A 474 21.27 5.72 30.12
CA SER A 474 22.49 5.65 29.29
C SER A 474 22.43 4.60 28.17
N PHE A 475 21.51 3.64 28.25
CA PHE A 475 21.17 2.70 27.19
C PHE A 475 20.88 3.40 25.84
N PHE A 476 20.25 4.58 25.85
CA PHE A 476 19.93 5.33 24.63
C PHE A 476 21.09 6.18 24.10
N ASN A 477 22.28 6.11 24.71
CA ASN A 477 23.44 6.87 24.26
C ASN A 477 23.78 6.57 22.80
N ASN A 478 24.16 7.61 22.07
CA ASN A 478 24.61 7.51 20.68
C ASN A 478 25.85 6.58 20.60
N PRO A 479 25.80 5.47 19.84
CA PRO A 479 26.95 4.56 19.71
C PRO A 479 28.10 5.13 18.87
N ASN A 480 27.95 6.34 18.31
CA ASN A 480 28.83 7.06 17.38
C ASN A 480 28.97 6.40 16.00
N VAL A 481 29.17 5.08 15.96
CA VAL A 481 29.41 4.32 14.74
C VAL A 481 28.67 2.99 14.79
N VAL A 482 27.99 2.63 13.69
CA VAL A 482 27.28 1.36 13.52
C VAL A 482 27.74 0.69 12.23
N PHE A 483 28.32 -0.50 12.34
CA PHE A 483 28.93 -1.22 11.20
C PHE A 483 29.88 -0.37 10.33
N GLY A 484 30.62 0.56 10.96
CA GLY A 484 31.53 1.49 10.28
C GLY A 484 30.86 2.75 9.70
N GLN A 485 29.53 2.86 9.78
CA GLN A 485 28.78 4.05 9.40
C GLN A 485 28.73 5.03 10.58
N THR A 486 29.18 6.26 10.38
CA THR A 486 29.09 7.31 11.42
C THR A 486 27.66 7.80 11.54
N ILE A 487 27.17 7.94 12.76
CA ILE A 487 25.87 8.56 13.03
C ILE A 487 25.96 10.06 12.79
N ASP A 488 24.93 10.61 12.15
CA ASP A 488 24.79 12.04 11.90
C ASP A 488 23.70 12.65 12.78
N ASN A 489 24.06 13.71 13.51
CA ASN A 489 23.14 14.42 14.39
C ASN A 489 22.39 15.57 13.67
N ARG A 490 22.52 15.71 12.35
CA ARG A 490 21.73 16.64 11.52
C ARG A 490 20.31 16.10 11.30
N THR A 491 19.54 15.98 12.38
CA THR A 491 18.23 15.30 12.39
C THR A 491 17.03 16.22 12.22
N LYS A 492 17.21 17.44 11.71
CA LYS A 492 16.08 18.35 11.45
C LYS A 492 15.08 17.69 10.50
N SER A 493 13.80 17.82 10.82
CA SER A 493 12.65 17.15 10.22
C SER A 493 12.50 15.65 10.53
N LEU A 494 13.50 14.97 11.09
CA LEU A 494 13.47 13.53 11.36
C LEU A 494 12.91 13.20 12.75
N ALA A 495 12.33 12.00 12.90
CA ALA A 495 11.85 11.49 14.18
C ALA A 495 13.02 10.94 15.01
N THR A 496 13.34 11.55 16.15
CA THR A 496 14.51 11.16 16.96
C THR A 496 14.17 10.19 18.07
N GLY A 497 12.89 10.07 18.44
CA GLY A 497 12.42 9.05 19.36
C GLY A 497 10.98 9.24 19.77
N ASN A 498 10.45 8.30 20.56
CA ASN A 498 9.09 8.38 21.07
C ASN A 498 8.96 7.77 22.46
N LYS A 499 7.80 8.02 23.09
CA LYS A 499 7.33 7.35 24.29
C LYS A 499 5.89 6.90 24.06
N VAL A 500 5.60 5.63 24.31
CA VAL A 500 4.27 5.02 24.17
C VAL A 500 3.84 4.45 25.52
N LYS A 501 2.67 4.86 25.99
CA LYS A 501 2.15 4.46 27.30
C LYS A 501 1.72 2.99 27.28
N VAL A 502 2.11 2.22 28.31
CA VAL A 502 1.50 0.92 28.56
C VAL A 502 0.18 1.14 29.32
N LEU A 503 -0.93 0.83 28.67
CA LEU A 503 -2.26 1.22 29.12
C LEU A 503 -2.61 0.60 30.48
N GLY A 504 -3.23 1.39 31.36
CA GLY A 504 -3.60 0.95 32.71
C GLY A 504 -2.44 0.84 33.70
N THR A 505 -1.21 1.22 33.31
CA THR A 505 -0.02 1.14 34.17
C THR A 505 0.71 2.48 34.29
N VAL A 506 1.81 2.54 35.04
CA VAL A 506 2.71 3.71 35.06
C VAL A 506 3.80 3.63 33.98
N HIS A 507 3.97 2.49 33.34
CA HIS A 507 5.07 2.17 32.45
C HIS A 507 4.94 2.78 31.06
N TRP A 508 6.10 2.87 30.39
CA TRP A 508 6.27 3.41 29.05
C TRP A 508 7.23 2.54 28.25
N VAL A 509 6.96 2.41 26.97
CA VAL A 509 7.93 1.98 25.95
C VAL A 509 8.59 3.24 25.41
N THR A 510 9.92 3.33 25.48
CA THR A 510 10.68 4.50 24.99
C THR A 510 11.62 4.05 23.88
N SER A 511 11.67 4.80 22.78
CA SER A 511 12.61 4.52 21.69
C SER A 511 13.44 5.74 21.30
N ALA A 512 14.62 5.48 20.73
CA ALA A 512 15.47 6.46 20.07
C ALA A 512 15.93 5.93 18.72
N THR A 513 15.86 6.77 17.69
CA THR A 513 16.28 6.43 16.32
C THR A 513 17.44 7.32 15.89
N TYR A 514 18.54 6.71 15.48
CA TYR A 514 19.71 7.40 14.95
C TYR A 514 19.93 7.09 13.47
N TYR A 515 20.50 8.08 12.79
CA TYR A 515 20.53 8.15 11.34
C TYR A 515 21.95 8.22 10.81
N ASP A 516 22.14 7.77 9.58
CA ASP A 516 23.36 8.04 8.82
C ASP A 516 23.34 9.46 8.22
N SER A 517 24.43 9.82 7.52
CA SER A 517 24.57 11.13 6.86
C SER A 517 23.54 11.44 5.75
N LYS A 518 22.75 10.44 5.31
CA LYS A 518 21.67 10.57 4.33
C LYS A 518 20.28 10.61 4.99
N GLY A 519 20.21 10.60 6.33
CA GLY A 519 18.94 10.61 7.05
C GLY A 519 18.22 9.25 7.08
N ARG A 520 18.95 8.14 6.84
CA ARG A 520 18.39 6.78 6.88
C ARG A 520 18.62 6.17 8.27
N PRO A 521 17.62 5.55 8.91
CA PRO A 521 17.79 4.99 10.24
C PRO A 521 18.72 3.77 10.18
N ILE A 522 19.76 3.78 11.02
CA ILE A 522 20.77 2.72 11.09
C ILE A 522 20.91 2.15 12.51
N TYR A 523 20.26 2.76 13.49
CA TYR A 523 20.23 2.29 14.87
C TYR A 523 18.92 2.69 15.52
N ILE A 524 18.23 1.71 16.09
CA ILE A 524 17.01 1.92 16.87
C ILE A 524 17.23 1.24 18.22
N ALA A 525 17.09 1.98 19.30
CA ALA A 525 17.09 1.44 20.65
C ALA A 525 15.70 1.62 21.25
N THR A 526 15.15 0.56 21.83
CA THR A 526 13.82 0.54 22.46
C THR A 526 13.94 -0.07 23.85
N GLN A 527 13.29 0.54 24.83
CA GLN A 527 13.19 0.01 26.18
C GLN A 527 11.72 -0.09 26.57
N ASN A 528 11.27 -1.31 26.88
CA ASN A 528 9.94 -1.57 27.43
C ASN A 528 10.06 -1.75 28.95
N SER A 529 9.73 -0.69 29.68
CA SER A 529 9.82 -0.70 31.15
C SER A 529 8.76 -1.59 31.84
N TYR A 530 7.73 -2.06 31.12
CA TYR A 530 6.71 -2.95 31.67
C TYR A 530 7.15 -4.42 31.61
N LEU A 531 7.62 -4.87 30.44
CA LEU A 531 8.14 -6.23 30.25
C LEU A 531 9.59 -6.39 30.75
N ASN A 532 10.21 -5.28 31.15
CA ASN A 532 11.62 -5.20 31.52
C ASN A 532 12.53 -5.70 30.38
N THR A 533 12.23 -5.28 29.15
CA THR A 533 12.99 -5.63 27.95
C THR A 533 13.69 -4.43 27.34
N SER A 534 14.80 -4.68 26.66
CA SER A 534 15.59 -3.70 25.93
C SER A 534 16.04 -4.30 24.60
N ASP A 535 15.81 -3.57 23.53
CA ASP A 535 16.02 -4.01 22.15
C ASP A 535 16.88 -3.01 21.41
N ILE A 536 17.86 -3.50 20.66
CA ILE A 536 18.69 -2.69 19.76
C ILE A 536 18.63 -3.33 18.38
N VAL A 537 18.27 -2.54 17.37
CA VAL A 537 18.38 -2.92 15.95
C VAL A 537 19.45 -2.04 15.30
N GLU A 538 20.53 -2.67 14.87
CA GLU A 538 21.60 -2.05 14.10
C GLU A 538 21.46 -2.46 12.63
N THR A 539 21.57 -1.52 11.70
CA THR A 539 21.46 -1.81 10.26
C THR A 539 22.64 -1.26 9.49
N LYS A 540 23.29 -2.14 8.72
CA LYS A 540 24.23 -1.77 7.67
C LYS A 540 23.46 -1.61 6.36
N LEU A 541 23.45 -0.39 5.83
CA LEU A 541 22.82 -0.08 4.56
C LEU A 541 23.88 -0.02 3.46
N ASP A 542 23.49 -0.40 2.25
CA ASP A 542 24.28 -0.06 1.06
C ASP A 542 24.11 1.42 0.68
N PHE A 543 24.62 1.82 -0.49
CA PHE A 543 24.54 3.20 -0.94
C PHE A 543 23.11 3.68 -1.24
N VAL A 544 22.22 2.80 -1.69
CA VAL A 544 20.82 3.15 -2.04
C VAL A 544 19.84 2.97 -0.89
N GLY A 545 20.25 2.31 0.20
CA GLY A 545 19.44 2.16 1.42
C GLY A 545 18.88 0.76 1.63
N LYS A 546 19.40 -0.25 0.94
CA LYS A 546 19.03 -1.65 1.19
C LYS A 546 19.82 -2.19 2.39
N PRO A 547 19.19 -2.95 3.29
CA PRO A 547 19.89 -3.61 4.37
C PRO A 547 20.78 -4.73 3.81
N ILE A 548 22.09 -4.68 4.07
CA ILE A 548 23.02 -5.76 3.73
C ILE A 548 23.41 -6.59 4.97
N LYS A 549 23.25 -5.99 6.15
CA LYS A 549 23.39 -6.66 7.43
C LYS A 549 22.50 -5.99 8.47
N THR A 550 21.85 -6.78 9.32
CA THR A 550 21.18 -6.29 10.52
C THR A 550 21.70 -7.05 11.74
N ARG A 551 21.75 -6.39 12.90
CA ARG A 551 21.95 -7.05 14.18
C ARG A 551 20.84 -6.63 15.13
N THR A 552 20.13 -7.61 15.65
CA THR A 552 19.12 -7.43 16.68
C THR A 552 19.68 -7.94 18.00
N THR A 553 19.69 -7.10 19.02
CA THR A 553 20.08 -7.47 20.39
C THR A 553 18.88 -7.31 21.30
N HIS A 554 18.43 -8.41 21.90
CA HIS A 554 17.32 -8.43 22.85
C HIS A 554 17.81 -8.79 24.25
N ILE A 555 17.34 -8.05 25.25
CA ILE A 555 17.69 -8.24 26.66
C ILE A 555 16.40 -8.26 27.46
N LYS A 556 16.20 -9.29 28.29
CA LYS A 556 15.11 -9.36 29.28
C LYS A 556 15.68 -9.35 30.70
N GLY A 557 15.48 -8.26 31.43
CA GLY A 557 16.05 -8.04 32.76
C GLY A 557 17.57 -8.10 32.77
N ASN A 558 18.14 -8.94 33.64
CA ASN A 558 19.59 -9.12 33.77
C ASN A 558 20.10 -10.36 33.02
N ASN A 559 19.28 -10.94 32.14
CA ASN A 559 19.67 -12.12 31.37
C ASN A 559 20.74 -11.76 30.33
N THR A 560 21.50 -12.76 29.91
CA THR A 560 22.45 -12.62 28.80
C THR A 560 21.70 -12.12 27.55
N PRO A 561 22.24 -11.12 26.82
CA PRO A 561 21.63 -10.66 25.58
C PRO A 561 21.54 -11.77 24.54
N ILE A 562 20.41 -11.82 23.84
CA ILE A 562 20.22 -12.66 22.65
C ILE A 562 20.56 -11.79 21.45
N VAL A 563 21.57 -12.19 20.69
CA VAL A 563 22.05 -11.45 19.53
C VAL A 563 21.83 -12.30 18.28
N ALA A 564 21.01 -11.77 17.36
CA ALA A 564 20.82 -12.32 16.03
C ALA A 564 21.42 -11.36 15.00
N GLU A 565 22.23 -11.88 14.08
CA GLU A 565 22.77 -11.14 12.95
C GLU A 565 22.25 -11.71 11.64
N ASP A 566 21.55 -10.92 10.84
CA ASP A 566 21.12 -11.31 9.50
C ASP A 566 22.00 -10.65 8.45
N THR A 567 22.33 -11.37 7.39
CA THR A 567 22.99 -10.84 6.20
C THR A 567 22.15 -11.09 4.97
N PHE A 568 22.10 -10.09 4.10
CA PHE A 568 21.27 -10.10 2.90
C PHE A 568 22.12 -9.93 1.67
N THR A 569 21.83 -10.72 0.64
CA THR A 569 22.41 -10.54 -0.69
C THR A 569 21.33 -10.24 -1.70
N TYR A 570 21.69 -9.48 -2.72
CA TYR A 570 20.81 -9.06 -3.79
C TYR A 570 21.50 -9.28 -5.13
N ASP A 571 20.71 -9.41 -6.19
CA ASP A 571 21.24 -9.37 -7.53
C ASP A 571 21.53 -7.93 -8.01
N HIS A 572 22.01 -7.79 -9.24
CA HIS A 572 22.35 -6.49 -9.82
C HIS A 572 21.14 -5.56 -10.02
N MET A 573 19.90 -6.09 -9.99
CA MET A 573 18.66 -5.32 -10.07
C MET A 573 18.00 -5.12 -8.71
N SER A 574 18.70 -5.42 -7.61
CA SER A 574 18.21 -5.27 -6.23
C SER A 574 17.12 -6.26 -5.81
N ARG A 575 16.97 -7.38 -6.51
CA ARG A 575 16.06 -8.47 -6.09
C ARG A 575 16.74 -9.29 -4.99
N ALA A 576 16.00 -9.71 -3.96
CA ALA A 576 16.54 -10.40 -2.78
C ALA A 576 16.96 -11.84 -3.15
N LEU A 577 18.22 -12.19 -2.96
CA LEU A 577 18.73 -13.53 -3.30
C LEU A 577 18.83 -14.44 -2.09
N LYS A 578 19.33 -13.93 -0.96
CA LYS A 578 19.65 -14.79 0.19
C LYS A 578 19.54 -14.04 1.50
N GLN A 579 18.99 -14.69 2.51
CA GLN A 579 19.08 -14.31 3.91
C GLN A 579 19.81 -15.41 4.69
N VAL A 580 20.85 -15.02 5.42
CA VAL A 580 21.58 -15.90 6.35
C VAL A 580 21.52 -15.28 7.74
N GLN A 581 21.09 -16.04 8.73
CA GLN A 581 20.99 -15.60 10.12
C GLN A 581 22.03 -16.31 10.98
N ASN A 582 22.70 -15.56 11.84
CA ASN A 582 23.58 -16.09 12.88
C ASN A 582 23.03 -15.76 14.26
N ILE A 583 22.75 -16.78 15.08
CA ILE A 583 22.27 -16.64 16.45
C ILE A 583 22.95 -17.68 17.35
N GLY A 584 23.42 -17.28 18.53
CA GLY A 584 24.13 -18.20 19.43
C GLY A 584 25.43 -18.78 18.86
N GLY A 585 25.96 -18.22 17.76
CA GLY A 585 27.09 -18.77 17.01
C GLY A 585 26.71 -19.82 15.97
N GLN A 586 25.43 -20.17 15.85
CA GLN A 586 24.89 -21.02 14.78
C GLN A 586 24.50 -20.15 13.59
N GLU A 587 25.02 -20.49 12.41
CA GLU A 587 24.69 -19.84 11.14
C GLU A 587 23.72 -20.71 10.36
N GLU A 588 22.61 -20.12 9.91
CA GLU A 588 21.53 -20.81 9.20
C GLU A 588 21.10 -20.00 7.98
N THR A 589 20.94 -20.66 6.82
CA THR A 589 20.37 -20.01 5.62
C THR A 589 18.85 -20.07 5.71
N ILE A 590 18.22 -18.95 6.05
CA ILE A 590 16.75 -18.89 6.21
C ILE A 590 16.06 -19.10 4.86
N VAL A 591 16.51 -18.40 3.83
CA VAL A 591 15.93 -18.48 2.48
C VAL A 591 16.95 -18.12 1.40
N GLU A 592 16.87 -18.80 0.27
CA GLU A 592 17.57 -18.45 -0.97
C GLU A 592 16.57 -18.46 -2.14
N SER A 593 16.52 -17.40 -2.92
CA SER A 593 15.50 -17.13 -3.94
C SER A 593 16.08 -17.14 -5.35
N SER A 594 15.31 -17.65 -6.31
CA SER A 594 15.62 -17.63 -7.74
C SER A 594 14.53 -16.87 -8.51
N TYR A 595 14.92 -16.22 -9.59
CA TYR A 595 14.03 -15.39 -10.40
C TYR A 595 14.06 -15.83 -11.85
N ASP A 596 12.90 -15.78 -12.49
CA ASP A 596 12.77 -16.03 -13.91
C ASP A 596 13.40 -14.91 -14.74
N GLU A 597 13.50 -15.11 -16.06
CA GLU A 597 14.09 -14.15 -17.00
C GLU A 597 13.40 -12.76 -17.01
N LEU A 598 12.17 -12.62 -16.52
CA LEU A 598 11.48 -11.32 -16.37
C LEU A 598 11.65 -10.71 -14.96
N GLY A 599 12.32 -11.42 -14.05
CA GLY A 599 12.55 -10.98 -12.68
C GLY A 599 11.43 -11.35 -11.70
N GLN A 600 10.55 -12.29 -12.05
CA GLN A 600 9.52 -12.81 -11.15
C GLN A 600 10.09 -13.97 -10.32
N LEU A 601 9.72 -14.08 -9.03
CA LEU A 601 10.19 -15.17 -8.17
C LEU A 601 9.75 -16.53 -8.75
N GLU A 602 10.71 -17.37 -9.12
CA GLU A 602 10.48 -18.67 -9.74
C GLU A 602 10.50 -19.78 -8.69
N SER A 603 11.50 -19.77 -7.81
CA SER A 603 11.57 -20.69 -6.68
C SER A 603 12.27 -20.09 -5.47
N LYS A 604 12.09 -20.71 -4.30
CA LYS A 604 12.93 -20.48 -3.12
C LYS A 604 13.31 -21.78 -2.44
N THR A 605 14.52 -21.87 -1.90
CA THR A 605 14.90 -22.89 -0.93
C THR A 605 14.82 -22.30 0.47
N VAL A 606 14.31 -23.08 1.43
CA VAL A 606 14.07 -22.65 2.81
C VAL A 606 14.84 -23.56 3.76
N GLY A 607 15.42 -22.96 4.80
CA GLY A 607 16.21 -23.67 5.83
C GLY A 607 17.38 -24.45 5.28
N GLY A 608 18.33 -23.78 4.63
CA GLY A 608 19.53 -24.43 4.11
C GLY A 608 19.30 -25.45 2.99
N GLY A 609 18.08 -25.53 2.43
CA GLY A 609 17.71 -26.52 1.42
C GLY A 609 16.82 -27.64 1.93
N LEU A 610 16.33 -27.56 3.18
CA LEU A 610 15.35 -28.52 3.74
C LEU A 610 14.09 -28.62 2.88
N GLN A 611 13.66 -27.51 2.27
CA GLN A 611 12.54 -27.49 1.33
C GLN A 611 12.80 -26.59 0.13
N THR A 612 12.24 -27.00 -1.02
CA THR A 612 12.13 -26.17 -2.22
C THR A 612 10.67 -25.79 -2.44
N VAL A 613 10.43 -24.54 -2.79
CA VAL A 613 9.11 -23.99 -3.09
C VAL A 613 9.14 -23.41 -4.50
N ASP A 614 8.59 -24.13 -5.46
CA ASP A 614 8.54 -23.77 -6.88
C ASP A 614 7.18 -23.16 -7.23
N TYR A 615 7.19 -22.01 -7.92
CA TYR A 615 5.98 -21.30 -8.32
C TYR A 615 5.74 -21.41 -9.82
N LYS A 616 4.53 -21.80 -10.23
CA LYS A 616 4.05 -21.59 -11.61
C LYS A 616 2.91 -20.59 -11.63
N ARG A 617 2.84 -19.83 -12.73
CA ARG A 617 1.82 -18.79 -12.95
C ARG A 617 1.18 -18.95 -14.32
N ASN A 618 0.00 -18.36 -14.49
CA ASN A 618 -0.55 -18.10 -15.80
C ASN A 618 0.02 -16.79 -16.40
N ILE A 619 -0.33 -16.50 -17.64
CA ILE A 619 0.11 -15.27 -18.34
C ILE A 619 -0.31 -13.97 -17.67
N ARG A 620 -1.39 -13.99 -16.85
CA ARG A 620 -1.84 -12.82 -16.09
C ARG A 620 -1.06 -12.63 -14.77
N GLY A 621 -0.15 -13.56 -14.45
CA GLY A 621 0.67 -13.53 -13.25
C GLY A 621 0.00 -14.16 -12.02
N TRP A 622 -1.16 -14.81 -12.18
CA TRP A 622 -1.79 -15.54 -11.07
C TRP A 622 -1.06 -16.84 -10.79
N THR A 623 -0.80 -17.14 -9.52
CA THR A 623 -0.21 -18.39 -9.09
C THR A 623 -1.15 -19.54 -9.41
N THR A 624 -0.70 -20.50 -10.22
CA THR A 624 -1.49 -21.70 -10.55
C THR A 624 -1.03 -22.91 -9.77
N GLN A 625 0.21 -22.89 -9.28
CA GLN A 625 0.84 -24.05 -8.65
C GLN A 625 2.00 -23.62 -7.74
N ILE A 626 2.09 -24.27 -6.57
CA ILE A 626 3.22 -24.25 -5.64
C ILE A 626 3.65 -25.70 -5.44
N ASN A 627 4.84 -26.08 -5.91
CA ASN A 627 5.31 -27.48 -6.02
C ASN A 627 4.36 -28.37 -6.85
N ASP A 628 4.70 -29.63 -7.17
CA ASP A 628 3.88 -30.47 -8.08
C ASP A 628 2.83 -31.35 -7.37
N PRO A 629 1.51 -31.05 -7.48
CA PRO A 629 0.46 -31.87 -6.85
C PRO A 629 0.37 -33.30 -7.39
N ASN A 630 0.93 -33.59 -8.57
CA ASN A 630 0.95 -34.93 -9.14
C ASN A 630 2.18 -35.74 -8.72
N ASN A 631 3.22 -35.07 -8.23
CA ASN A 631 4.46 -35.69 -7.82
C ASN A 631 5.06 -34.97 -6.61
N LEU A 632 4.73 -35.48 -5.41
CA LEU A 632 5.23 -34.93 -4.15
C LEU A 632 6.77 -34.95 -4.07
N GLY A 633 7.44 -35.93 -4.69
CA GLY A 633 8.91 -36.03 -4.64
C GLY A 633 9.44 -35.96 -3.19
N ASN A 634 10.33 -34.99 -2.96
CA ASN A 634 10.91 -34.67 -1.65
C ASN A 634 10.26 -33.44 -1.00
N ASP A 635 9.19 -32.89 -1.60
CA ASP A 635 8.47 -31.75 -1.05
C ASP A 635 7.59 -32.21 0.12
N LEU A 636 7.51 -31.40 1.15
CA LEU A 636 6.65 -31.66 2.32
C LEU A 636 5.21 -31.22 2.08
N PHE A 637 5.00 -30.27 1.17
CA PHE A 637 3.70 -29.72 0.83
C PHE A 637 3.64 -29.29 -0.63
N VAL A 638 2.47 -29.50 -1.24
CA VAL A 638 2.15 -29.07 -2.61
C VAL A 638 0.78 -28.43 -2.65
N PHE A 639 0.61 -27.42 -3.50
CA PHE A 639 -0.62 -26.65 -3.63
C PHE A 639 -0.89 -26.29 -5.08
N LYS A 640 -2.15 -26.36 -5.51
CA LYS A 640 -2.56 -25.91 -6.84
C LYS A 640 -3.82 -25.06 -6.74
N LEU A 641 -3.84 -24.01 -7.54
CA LEU A 641 -4.93 -23.05 -7.67
C LEU A 641 -5.46 -23.08 -9.10
N SER A 642 -6.75 -23.38 -9.26
CA SER A 642 -7.42 -23.36 -10.56
C SER A 642 -8.41 -22.20 -10.64
N TYR A 643 -8.48 -21.58 -11.82
CA TYR A 643 -9.35 -20.43 -12.12
C TYR A 643 -10.29 -20.77 -13.30
N GLY A 644 -9.88 -20.43 -14.53
CA GLY A 644 -10.64 -20.70 -15.76
C GLY A 644 -10.52 -22.14 -16.28
N ARG A 645 -9.73 -22.99 -15.62
CA ARG A 645 -9.46 -24.38 -16.05
C ARG A 645 -9.59 -25.38 -14.88
N PRO A 646 -10.77 -25.50 -14.27
CA PRO A 646 -11.03 -26.49 -13.23
C PRO A 646 -10.88 -27.93 -13.73
N ALA A 647 -10.43 -28.83 -12.86
CA ALA A 647 -10.21 -30.25 -13.13
C ALA A 647 -11.25 -31.17 -12.46
N TYR A 648 -11.97 -30.72 -11.42
CA TYR A 648 -12.91 -31.54 -10.64
C TYR A 648 -14.38 -31.10 -10.76
N GLY A 649 -14.71 -30.38 -11.83
CA GLY A 649 -16.09 -30.04 -12.18
C GLY A 649 -16.63 -28.76 -11.55
N ALA A 650 -15.77 -27.92 -10.95
CA ALA A 650 -16.17 -26.55 -10.60
C ALA A 650 -16.48 -25.70 -11.84
N THR A 651 -17.17 -24.59 -11.63
CA THR A 651 -17.39 -23.57 -12.67
C THR A 651 -16.07 -22.82 -12.93
N ALA A 652 -15.70 -22.66 -14.19
CA ALA A 652 -14.53 -21.87 -14.59
C ALA A 652 -14.74 -20.38 -14.25
N LEU A 653 -13.74 -19.75 -13.64
CA LEU A 653 -13.76 -18.35 -13.22
C LEU A 653 -12.62 -17.56 -13.87
N TYR A 654 -12.94 -16.40 -14.45
CA TYR A 654 -12.03 -15.62 -15.31
C TYR A 654 -11.71 -14.23 -14.75
N ASN A 655 -12.31 -13.88 -13.61
CA ASN A 655 -12.14 -12.60 -12.91
C ASN A 655 -11.06 -12.66 -11.80
N GLY A 656 -10.38 -13.80 -11.64
CA GLY A 656 -9.35 -14.01 -10.60
C GLY A 656 -9.83 -14.77 -9.38
N ASP A 657 -11.12 -15.11 -9.29
CA ASP A 657 -11.63 -16.00 -8.26
C ASP A 657 -11.12 -17.44 -8.48
N ILE A 658 -10.78 -18.12 -7.38
CA ILE A 658 -10.25 -19.48 -7.39
C ILE A 658 -11.42 -20.47 -7.42
N SER A 659 -11.56 -21.22 -8.51
CA SER A 659 -12.61 -22.23 -8.67
C SER A 659 -12.30 -23.52 -7.91
N GLU A 660 -11.02 -23.90 -7.81
CA GLU A 660 -10.60 -25.13 -7.13
C GLU A 660 -9.22 -24.97 -6.46
N THR A 661 -9.02 -25.67 -5.35
CA THR A 661 -7.71 -25.88 -4.73
C THR A 661 -7.39 -27.36 -4.70
N GLU A 662 -6.12 -27.73 -4.84
CA GLU A 662 -5.62 -29.11 -4.69
C GLU A 662 -4.38 -29.12 -3.81
N TRP A 663 -4.22 -30.12 -2.96
CA TRP A 663 -3.03 -30.23 -2.10
C TRP A 663 -2.71 -31.65 -1.67
N ARG A 664 -1.46 -31.85 -1.28
CA ARG A 664 -0.93 -33.04 -0.57
C ARG A 664 0.05 -32.58 0.50
N THR A 665 0.16 -33.38 1.55
CA THR A 665 1.20 -33.22 2.59
C THR A 665 2.03 -34.49 2.65
N ALA A 666 3.30 -34.38 3.04
CA ALA A 666 4.16 -35.55 3.20
C ALA A 666 3.70 -36.47 4.34
N SER A 667 3.01 -35.94 5.35
CA SER A 667 2.46 -36.70 6.48
C SER A 667 1.64 -37.92 6.07
N ASP A 668 0.81 -37.80 5.01
CA ASP A 668 -0.04 -38.91 4.55
C ASP A 668 -0.03 -39.16 3.04
N ASN A 669 0.48 -38.21 2.25
CA ASN A 669 0.55 -38.25 0.78
C ASN A 669 -0.80 -38.57 0.11
N ILE A 670 -1.89 -38.07 0.68
CA ILE A 670 -3.23 -38.20 0.10
C ILE A 670 -3.59 -36.91 -0.65
N LEU A 671 -3.90 -37.05 -1.95
CA LEU A 671 -4.44 -35.95 -2.76
C LEU A 671 -5.81 -35.53 -2.26
N ARG A 672 -5.94 -34.23 -1.99
CA ARG A 672 -7.17 -33.58 -1.60
C ARG A 672 -7.43 -32.41 -2.53
N TRP A 673 -8.70 -32.09 -2.70
CA TRP A 673 -9.13 -30.91 -3.43
C TRP A 673 -10.42 -30.38 -2.84
N ASN A 674 -10.66 -29.09 -3.06
CA ASN A 674 -11.93 -28.44 -2.85
C ASN A 674 -12.38 -27.78 -4.16
N THR A 675 -13.67 -27.90 -4.47
CA THR A 675 -14.33 -27.11 -5.51
C THR A 675 -15.15 -26.00 -4.85
N TYR A 676 -15.16 -24.81 -5.44
CA TYR A 676 -15.85 -23.64 -4.89
C TYR A 676 -16.96 -23.16 -5.82
N GLN A 677 -18.05 -22.69 -5.21
CA GLN A 677 -19.13 -22.01 -5.93
C GLN A 677 -19.35 -20.63 -5.30
N PHE A 678 -19.56 -19.63 -6.15
CA PHE A 678 -19.78 -18.26 -5.73
C PHE A 678 -21.09 -17.72 -6.30
N ASP A 679 -21.67 -16.75 -5.61
CA ASP A 679 -22.76 -15.97 -6.16
C ASP A 679 -22.24 -14.85 -7.08
N ALA A 680 -23.16 -14.11 -7.72
CA ALA A 680 -22.78 -13.08 -8.69
C ALA A 680 -22.11 -11.83 -8.08
N LEU A 681 -21.95 -11.78 -6.75
CA LEU A 681 -21.20 -10.75 -6.02
C LEU A 681 -19.82 -11.26 -5.56
N GLY A 682 -19.44 -12.48 -5.93
CA GLY A 682 -18.18 -13.11 -5.54
C GLY A 682 -18.19 -13.69 -4.13
N ARG A 683 -19.37 -13.95 -3.53
CA ARG A 683 -19.49 -14.51 -2.17
C ARG A 683 -19.59 -16.03 -2.24
N LEU A 684 -18.88 -16.73 -1.35
CA LEU A 684 -18.85 -18.20 -1.32
C LEU A 684 -20.24 -18.77 -1.01
N LEU A 685 -20.73 -19.70 -1.83
CA LEU A 685 -21.98 -20.43 -1.59
C LEU A 685 -21.71 -21.83 -1.06
N ASP A 686 -20.73 -22.50 -1.65
CA ASP A 686 -20.39 -23.89 -1.35
C ASP A 686 -18.89 -24.13 -1.54
N ALA A 687 -18.34 -25.05 -0.75
CA ALA A 687 -17.01 -25.61 -0.88
C ALA A 687 -17.10 -27.13 -0.73
N ASN A 688 -16.93 -27.89 -1.81
CA ASN A 688 -17.07 -29.35 -1.79
C ASN A 688 -15.70 -30.02 -1.80
N SER A 689 -15.46 -30.85 -0.78
CA SER A 689 -14.23 -31.59 -0.55
C SER A 689 -14.17 -32.89 -1.36
N SER A 690 -12.95 -33.34 -1.69
CA SER A 690 -12.70 -34.54 -2.52
C SER A 690 -13.36 -35.84 -2.07
N ASN A 691 -13.76 -35.93 -0.81
CA ASN A 691 -14.36 -37.12 -0.19
C ASN A 691 -15.68 -36.83 0.52
N ASN A 692 -16.25 -35.64 0.32
CA ASN A 692 -17.49 -35.14 0.93
C ASN A 692 -17.47 -35.05 2.48
N ARG A 693 -16.30 -35.16 3.12
CA ARG A 693 -16.17 -35.20 4.59
C ARG A 693 -16.04 -33.83 5.23
N TYR A 694 -15.68 -32.81 4.45
CA TYR A 694 -15.41 -31.45 4.93
C TYR A 694 -16.15 -30.38 4.11
N ASP A 695 -17.27 -30.78 3.50
CA ASP A 695 -18.07 -29.89 2.67
C ASP A 695 -18.64 -28.74 3.49
N VAL A 696 -18.64 -27.56 2.89
CA VAL A 696 -19.39 -26.40 3.36
C VAL A 696 -20.45 -26.10 2.33
N SER A 697 -21.70 -25.98 2.76
CA SER A 697 -22.82 -25.77 1.83
C SER A 697 -23.93 -24.92 2.44
N ASN A 698 -24.93 -24.59 1.62
CA ASN A 698 -26.11 -23.82 2.04
C ASN A 698 -25.75 -22.48 2.67
N ILE A 699 -24.67 -21.84 2.21
CA ILE A 699 -24.34 -20.49 2.65
C ILE A 699 -25.33 -19.53 2.02
N THR A 700 -26.08 -18.82 2.86
CA THR A 700 -26.99 -17.77 2.40
C THR A 700 -26.67 -16.45 3.08
N TYR A 701 -26.98 -15.35 2.42
CA TYR A 701 -26.58 -14.01 2.86
C TYR A 701 -27.75 -13.05 2.89
N ASN A 702 -27.73 -12.13 3.85
CA ASN A 702 -28.50 -10.90 3.74
C ASN A 702 -27.86 -9.94 2.71
N LYS A 703 -28.53 -8.82 2.42
CA LYS A 703 -28.09 -7.89 1.36
C LYS A 703 -26.76 -7.17 1.64
N ASN A 704 -26.34 -7.03 2.90
CA ASN A 704 -25.04 -6.47 3.31
C ASN A 704 -23.97 -7.56 3.55
N GLY A 705 -24.25 -8.81 3.18
CA GLY A 705 -23.30 -9.91 3.31
C GLY A 705 -23.24 -10.58 4.69
N GLY A 706 -24.10 -10.24 5.65
CA GLY A 706 -24.21 -11.05 6.86
C GLY A 706 -24.75 -12.45 6.53
N ILE A 707 -24.05 -13.51 6.95
CA ILE A 707 -24.45 -14.91 6.70
C ILE A 707 -25.73 -15.23 7.48
N LEU A 708 -26.71 -15.86 6.83
CA LEU A 708 -28.00 -16.27 7.40
C LEU A 708 -28.07 -17.77 7.68
N SER A 709 -27.36 -18.58 6.92
CA SER A 709 -27.22 -20.02 7.15
C SER A 709 -25.86 -20.53 6.68
N ILE A 710 -25.37 -21.61 7.27
CA ILE A 710 -24.21 -22.38 6.80
C ILE A 710 -24.32 -23.82 7.31
N THR A 711 -24.04 -24.80 6.44
CA THR A 711 -23.92 -26.21 6.79
C THR A 711 -22.49 -26.66 6.62
N ARG A 712 -21.95 -27.41 7.58
CA ARG A 712 -20.62 -28.01 7.50
C ARG A 712 -20.68 -29.50 7.79
N ASN A 713 -20.06 -30.29 6.93
CA ASN A 713 -19.64 -31.65 7.21
C ASN A 713 -18.26 -31.61 7.86
N GLY A 714 -17.96 -32.56 8.74
CA GLY A 714 -16.70 -32.64 9.45
C GLY A 714 -16.66 -33.82 10.41
N TRP A 715 -15.46 -34.20 10.82
CA TRP A 715 -15.24 -35.33 11.73
C TRP A 715 -16.04 -35.21 13.04
N GLN A 716 -16.71 -36.30 13.40
CA GLN A 716 -17.38 -36.47 14.70
C GLN A 716 -16.90 -37.73 15.43
N ASN A 717 -16.51 -38.74 14.67
CA ASN A 717 -15.88 -39.97 15.13
C ASN A 717 -15.25 -40.69 13.93
N SER A 718 -14.68 -41.87 14.14
CA SER A 718 -13.98 -42.64 13.11
C SER A 718 -14.81 -42.95 11.85
N SER A 719 -16.14 -42.99 11.95
CA SER A 719 -17.04 -43.38 10.86
C SER A 719 -18.01 -42.30 10.39
N ASN A 720 -18.14 -41.17 11.11
CA ASN A 720 -19.11 -40.13 10.80
C ASN A 720 -18.46 -38.75 10.55
N TYR A 721 -18.83 -38.14 9.43
CA TYR A 721 -18.37 -36.83 8.99
C TYR A 721 -19.52 -35.89 8.57
N THR A 722 -20.79 -36.23 8.79
CA THR A 722 -21.91 -35.43 8.24
C THR A 722 -22.56 -34.54 9.28
N ASN A 723 -23.01 -33.34 8.89
CA ASN A 723 -23.71 -32.38 9.76
C ASN A 723 -22.93 -32.06 11.04
N LEU A 724 -21.64 -31.71 10.90
CA LEU A 724 -20.88 -31.12 12.00
C LEU A 724 -21.63 -29.88 12.51
N ASP A 725 -22.05 -29.02 11.60
CA ASP A 725 -22.80 -27.81 11.90
C ASP A 725 -23.95 -27.64 10.91
N VAL A 726 -25.10 -27.22 11.42
CA VAL A 726 -26.23 -26.77 10.60
C VAL A 726 -26.75 -25.50 11.25
N LEU A 727 -26.13 -24.37 10.89
CA LEU A 727 -26.32 -23.09 11.58
C LEU A 727 -27.34 -22.22 10.87
N SER A 728 -28.12 -21.52 11.67
CA SER A 728 -28.96 -20.39 11.29
C SER A 728 -28.64 -19.19 12.17
N PHE A 729 -28.48 -18.02 11.55
CA PHE A 729 -28.03 -16.80 12.23
C PHE A 729 -29.15 -15.76 12.33
N THR A 730 -29.31 -15.19 13.52
CA THR A 730 -30.26 -14.10 13.78
C THR A 730 -29.48 -12.81 14.02
N TYR A 731 -29.95 -11.71 13.43
CA TYR A 731 -29.39 -10.38 13.61
C TYR A 731 -30.41 -9.45 14.26
N ASP A 732 -29.93 -8.38 14.88
CA ASP A 732 -30.77 -7.25 15.27
C ASP A 732 -31.34 -6.52 14.03
N ASN A 733 -32.00 -5.39 14.27
CA ASN A 733 -32.49 -4.52 13.18
C ASN A 733 -31.35 -3.92 12.33
N GLY A 734 -30.09 -4.07 12.75
CA GLY A 734 -28.87 -3.60 12.11
C GLY A 734 -28.04 -4.75 11.56
N ASN A 735 -26.73 -4.71 11.83
CA ASN A 735 -25.77 -5.71 11.38
C ASN A 735 -25.22 -6.59 12.52
N LYS A 736 -25.72 -6.44 13.76
CA LYS A 736 -25.18 -7.15 14.92
C LYS A 736 -25.83 -8.54 15.01
N GLN A 737 -25.02 -9.58 15.02
CA GLN A 737 -25.49 -10.96 15.21
C GLN A 737 -25.96 -11.11 16.67
N ILE A 738 -27.17 -11.58 16.91
CA ILE A 738 -27.75 -11.72 18.26
C ILE A 738 -27.89 -13.17 18.71
N ALA A 739 -28.01 -14.13 17.79
CA ALA A 739 -28.08 -15.55 18.11
C ALA A 739 -27.60 -16.43 16.95
N VAL A 740 -27.14 -17.64 17.30
CA VAL A 740 -26.80 -18.72 16.36
C VAL A 740 -27.45 -20.00 16.85
N ASN A 741 -28.47 -20.45 16.13
CA ASN A 741 -29.07 -21.75 16.39
C ASN A 741 -28.38 -22.80 15.53
N ASP A 742 -27.93 -23.87 16.17
CA ASP A 742 -27.35 -25.04 15.50
C ASP A 742 -28.30 -26.23 15.63
N ILE A 743 -28.50 -27.01 14.57
CA ILE A 743 -29.20 -28.31 14.66
C ILE A 743 -28.30 -29.50 14.28
N GLY A 744 -27.00 -29.24 14.09
CA GLY A 744 -25.95 -30.21 13.82
C GLY A 744 -25.43 -30.90 15.07
N ASN A 745 -24.12 -31.13 15.13
CA ASN A 745 -23.47 -31.84 16.20
C ASN A 745 -23.28 -30.95 17.44
N LYS A 746 -23.67 -31.44 18.61
CA LYS A 746 -23.60 -30.68 19.88
C LYS A 746 -22.25 -30.75 20.61
N THR A 747 -21.32 -31.56 20.12
CA THR A 747 -20.03 -31.85 20.76
C THR A 747 -18.83 -31.34 19.96
N HIS A 748 -18.95 -31.23 18.64
CA HIS A 748 -17.90 -30.79 17.73
C HIS A 748 -18.42 -29.64 16.86
N GLY A 749 -17.54 -28.80 16.32
CA GLY A 749 -17.95 -27.64 15.53
C GLY A 749 -18.34 -26.44 16.40
N PHE A 750 -19.28 -25.63 15.89
CA PHE A 750 -19.94 -24.57 16.66
C PHE A 750 -20.83 -25.21 17.73
N ARG A 751 -20.74 -24.69 18.95
CA ARG A 751 -21.50 -25.22 20.07
C ARG A 751 -22.51 -24.20 20.53
N ASP A 752 -23.75 -24.50 20.20
CA ASP A 752 -24.92 -23.80 20.71
C ASP A 752 -25.14 -24.20 22.19
N GLY A 753 -24.45 -23.48 23.07
CA GLY A 753 -24.46 -23.71 24.51
C GLY A 753 -25.62 -23.03 25.22
N ASN A 754 -26.41 -22.22 24.50
CA ASN A 754 -27.46 -21.38 25.06
C ASN A 754 -28.72 -21.44 24.20
N ASN A 755 -29.72 -22.22 24.62
CA ASN A 755 -31.00 -22.34 23.92
C ASN A 755 -31.95 -21.14 24.16
N SER A 756 -31.43 -19.96 24.53
CA SER A 756 -32.20 -18.72 24.67
C SER A 756 -32.28 -18.01 23.31
N GLU A 757 -33.19 -17.05 23.14
CA GLU A 757 -33.30 -16.26 21.91
C GLU A 757 -32.15 -15.25 21.72
N VAL A 758 -31.33 -15.02 22.75
CA VAL A 758 -30.21 -14.05 22.74
C VAL A 758 -28.95 -14.70 23.26
N ASP A 759 -27.93 -14.75 22.40
CA ASP A 759 -26.59 -15.27 22.71
C ASP A 759 -25.61 -14.13 22.99
N TYR A 760 -25.69 -13.07 22.19
CA TYR A 760 -24.70 -12.00 22.16
C TYR A 760 -25.28 -10.66 22.63
N GLU A 761 -24.45 -9.88 23.31
CA GLU A 761 -24.74 -8.48 23.65
C GLU A 761 -23.57 -7.59 23.22
N TYR A 762 -23.84 -6.29 23.03
CA TYR A 762 -22.87 -5.32 22.50
C TYR A 762 -22.85 -4.03 23.32
N ASP A 763 -21.71 -3.35 23.36
CA ASP A 763 -21.59 -2.00 23.91
C ASP A 763 -22.04 -0.90 22.91
N LEU A 764 -21.92 0.37 23.31
CA LEU A 764 -22.32 1.51 22.46
C LEU A 764 -21.43 1.70 21.23
N ASN A 765 -20.23 1.11 21.21
CA ASN A 765 -19.34 1.13 20.06
C ASN A 765 -19.50 -0.10 19.16
N GLY A 766 -20.46 -0.98 19.45
CA GLY A 766 -20.71 -2.20 18.68
C GLY A 766 -19.73 -3.33 18.95
N ASN A 767 -18.99 -3.29 20.07
CA ASN A 767 -18.14 -4.40 20.49
C ASN A 767 -18.94 -5.42 21.29
N ARG A 768 -18.73 -6.71 21.03
CA ARG A 768 -19.40 -7.81 21.74
C ARG A 768 -18.96 -7.83 23.21
N ILE A 769 -19.90 -7.77 24.14
CA ILE A 769 -19.63 -7.80 25.59
C ILE A 769 -20.04 -9.13 26.25
N VAL A 770 -20.85 -9.95 25.59
CA VAL A 770 -21.30 -11.26 26.09
C VAL A 770 -21.33 -12.26 24.93
N ASP A 771 -20.92 -13.50 25.21
CA ASP A 771 -21.05 -14.65 24.31
C ASP A 771 -21.48 -15.87 25.14
N ARG A 772 -22.79 -16.13 25.20
CA ARG A 772 -23.34 -17.21 26.03
C ARG A 772 -23.01 -18.59 25.52
N ASN A 773 -22.84 -18.74 24.20
CA ASN A 773 -22.47 -20.02 23.57
C ASN A 773 -21.10 -20.49 24.02
N LYS A 774 -20.16 -19.55 24.21
CA LYS A 774 -18.82 -19.81 24.73
C LYS A 774 -18.68 -19.61 26.24
N GLY A 775 -19.78 -19.35 26.95
CA GLY A 775 -19.76 -19.13 28.40
C GLY A 775 -19.13 -17.82 28.87
N VAL A 776 -18.92 -16.87 27.94
CA VAL A 776 -18.36 -15.56 28.22
C VAL A 776 -19.44 -14.68 28.85
N SER A 777 -19.25 -14.34 30.11
CA SER A 777 -20.21 -13.54 30.88
C SER A 777 -19.96 -12.05 30.78
N SER A 778 -18.73 -11.63 30.49
CA SER A 778 -18.39 -10.22 30.24
C SER A 778 -17.10 -10.08 29.43
N ILE A 779 -17.06 -9.07 28.57
CA ILE A 779 -15.85 -8.56 27.91
C ILE A 779 -15.78 -7.05 28.19
N THR A 780 -14.65 -6.59 28.69
CA THR A 780 -14.38 -5.15 28.87
C THR A 780 -13.38 -4.68 27.83
N TYR A 781 -13.61 -3.51 27.23
CA TYR A 781 -12.76 -2.93 26.19
C TYR A 781 -12.05 -1.67 26.66
N ASN A 782 -10.85 -1.41 26.11
CA ASN A 782 -10.17 -0.13 26.29
C ASN A 782 -10.72 0.93 25.32
N HIS A 783 -10.15 2.14 25.40
CA HIS A 783 -10.52 3.26 24.53
C HIS A 783 -10.16 3.07 23.04
N LEU A 784 -9.42 2.00 22.70
CA LEU A 784 -9.09 1.61 21.33
C LEU A 784 -10.05 0.53 20.81
N ASN A 785 -11.10 0.18 21.57
CA ASN A 785 -12.01 -0.92 21.30
C ASN A 785 -11.32 -2.30 21.25
N LEU A 786 -10.21 -2.49 21.98
CA LEU A 786 -9.55 -3.79 22.16
C LEU A 786 -9.94 -4.46 23.49
N PRO A 787 -10.17 -5.79 23.52
CA PRO A 787 -10.54 -6.49 24.76
C PRO A 787 -9.43 -6.41 25.82
N GLN A 788 -9.76 -5.93 27.02
CA GLN A 788 -8.87 -5.90 28.19
C GLN A 788 -9.08 -7.11 29.10
N THR A 789 -10.31 -7.59 29.23
CA THR A 789 -10.65 -8.76 30.05
C THR A 789 -11.81 -9.50 29.41
N ILE A 790 -11.64 -10.80 29.24
CA ILE A 790 -12.69 -11.74 28.83
C ILE A 790 -12.92 -12.66 30.03
N ALA A 791 -14.08 -12.59 30.67
CA ALA A 791 -14.42 -13.47 31.78
C ALA A 791 -15.35 -14.59 31.30
N ALA A 792 -15.00 -15.83 31.62
CA ALA A 792 -15.82 -17.00 31.34
C ALA A 792 -16.16 -17.70 32.67
N SER A 793 -17.45 -17.95 32.88
CA SER A 793 -17.95 -18.56 34.11
C SER A 793 -19.12 -19.47 33.78
N THR A 794 -18.82 -20.67 33.30
CA THR A 794 -19.84 -21.70 33.10
C THR A 794 -19.24 -23.10 33.03
N VAL A 795 -20.11 -24.11 33.00
CA VAL A 795 -19.75 -25.46 32.58
C VAL A 795 -19.98 -25.57 31.08
N VAL A 796 -18.90 -25.51 30.28
CA VAL A 796 -18.93 -25.91 28.87
C VAL A 796 -18.29 -27.31 28.82
N GLU A 797 -18.87 -28.28 28.11
CA GLU A 797 -18.25 -29.61 27.91
C GLU A 797 -18.08 -30.53 29.15
N GLN A 798 -18.88 -30.42 30.21
CA GLN A 798 -18.53 -31.03 31.52
C GLN A 798 -17.19 -30.52 32.10
N ARG A 799 -16.58 -29.49 31.50
CA ARG A 799 -15.45 -28.75 32.05
C ARG A 799 -16.00 -27.52 32.74
N SER A 800 -15.75 -27.41 34.04
CA SER A 800 -15.95 -26.13 34.73
C SER A 800 -14.91 -25.17 34.20
N VAL A 801 -15.34 -24.17 33.44
CA VAL A 801 -14.48 -23.08 32.97
C VAL A 801 -14.82 -21.90 33.86
N ASN A 802 -14.00 -21.67 34.87
CA ASN A 802 -14.10 -20.52 35.75
C ASN A 802 -12.77 -19.79 35.70
N GLY A 803 -12.76 -18.66 35.01
CA GLY A 803 -11.52 -18.00 34.66
C GLY A 803 -11.69 -16.71 33.88
N ASN A 804 -10.56 -16.11 33.54
CA ASN A 804 -10.51 -14.95 32.68
C ASN A 804 -9.24 -14.95 31.83
N ILE A 805 -9.29 -14.19 30.74
CA ILE A 805 -8.13 -13.78 29.95
C ILE A 805 -8.00 -12.27 30.13
N GLN A 806 -6.81 -11.81 30.48
CA GLN A 806 -6.49 -10.39 30.62
C GLN A 806 -5.43 -10.02 29.59
N TYR A 807 -5.61 -8.87 28.94
CA TYR A 807 -4.68 -8.35 27.95
C TYR A 807 -4.13 -7.00 28.37
N VAL A 808 -2.84 -6.79 28.11
CA VAL A 808 -2.18 -5.50 28.27
C VAL A 808 -1.68 -5.05 26.90
N TYR A 809 -2.03 -3.82 26.54
CA TYR A 809 -1.61 -3.18 25.30
C TYR A 809 -0.87 -1.88 25.60
N ASP A 810 -0.09 -1.43 24.64
CA ASP A 810 0.35 -0.04 24.61
C ASP A 810 -0.69 0.89 23.95
N ALA A 811 -0.41 2.19 23.95
CA ALA A 811 -1.27 3.21 23.34
C ALA A 811 -1.32 3.17 21.81
N ASN A 812 -0.43 2.43 21.15
CA ASN A 812 -0.47 2.17 19.71
C ASN A 812 -1.28 0.91 19.37
N ALA A 813 -1.84 0.25 20.40
CA ALA A 813 -2.60 -0.98 20.33
C ALA A 813 -1.75 -2.23 20.02
N ASN A 814 -0.45 -2.20 20.32
CA ASN A 814 0.37 -3.40 20.32
C ASN A 814 0.06 -4.23 21.57
N LYS A 815 -0.23 -5.52 21.39
CA LYS A 815 -0.43 -6.47 22.51
C LYS A 815 0.91 -6.79 23.14
N LEU A 816 1.06 -6.55 24.44
CA LEU A 816 2.29 -6.78 25.20
C LEU A 816 2.23 -8.02 26.10
N GLN A 817 1.04 -8.33 26.64
CA GLN A 817 0.87 -9.47 27.54
C GLN A 817 -0.54 -10.04 27.44
N LYS A 818 -0.64 -11.37 27.53
CA LYS A 818 -1.88 -12.14 27.71
C LYS A 818 -1.74 -13.00 28.97
N THR A 819 -2.64 -12.84 29.93
CA THR A 819 -2.68 -13.64 31.16
C THR A 819 -3.96 -14.45 31.20
N VAL A 820 -3.83 -15.76 31.20
CA VAL A 820 -4.95 -16.71 31.26
C VAL A 820 -5.02 -17.30 32.65
N THR A 821 -6.14 -17.08 33.34
CA THR A 821 -6.46 -17.75 34.61
C THR A 821 -7.58 -18.75 34.36
N ASN A 822 -7.35 -20.03 34.63
CA ASN A 822 -8.37 -21.09 34.50
C ASN A 822 -8.36 -22.00 35.74
N ASN A 823 -9.46 -22.03 36.48
CA ASN A 823 -9.61 -22.82 37.71
C ASN A 823 -8.46 -22.62 38.71
N GLY A 824 -7.95 -21.39 38.82
CA GLY A 824 -6.83 -21.02 39.69
C GLY A 824 -5.43 -21.20 39.09
N ASN A 825 -5.28 -21.89 37.96
CA ASN A 825 -4.00 -21.96 37.24
C ASN A 825 -3.82 -20.72 36.37
N THR A 826 -2.65 -20.08 36.46
CA THR A 826 -2.35 -18.85 35.71
C THR A 826 -1.17 -19.09 34.77
N VAL A 827 -1.34 -18.75 33.50
CA VAL A 827 -0.26 -18.72 32.48
C VAL A 827 -0.17 -17.31 31.94
N THR A 828 1.04 -16.74 31.95
CA THR A 828 1.31 -15.41 31.38
C THR A 828 2.15 -15.56 30.13
N THR A 829 1.68 -15.03 29.01
CA THR A 829 2.42 -14.93 27.75
C THR A 829 2.80 -13.47 27.52
N ASP A 830 4.10 -13.16 27.44
CA ASP A 830 4.59 -11.83 27.08
C ASP A 830 4.97 -11.83 25.59
N TYR A 831 4.53 -10.80 24.88
CA TYR A 831 4.87 -10.54 23.48
C TYR A 831 5.82 -9.33 23.46
N SER A 832 7.10 -9.56 23.24
CA SER A 832 8.13 -8.52 23.19
C SER A 832 8.76 -8.50 21.80
N GLY A 833 8.13 -7.79 20.86
CA GLY A 833 8.52 -7.85 19.44
C GLY A 833 8.50 -9.30 18.93
N ASN A 834 9.63 -9.74 18.38
CA ASN A 834 9.80 -11.11 17.86
C ASN A 834 9.91 -12.20 18.95
N TYR A 835 10.00 -11.82 20.22
CA TYR A 835 10.29 -12.75 21.32
C TYR A 835 9.02 -13.07 22.12
N ILE A 836 8.65 -14.34 22.15
CA ILE A 836 7.51 -14.83 22.94
C ILE A 836 8.02 -15.50 24.20
N TYR A 837 7.54 -15.04 25.35
CA TYR A 837 7.84 -15.63 26.65
C TYR A 837 6.58 -16.23 27.26
N GLU A 838 6.67 -17.42 27.84
CA GLU A 838 5.61 -17.98 28.70
C GLU A 838 6.14 -18.14 30.12
N ASN A 839 5.47 -17.52 31.09
CA ASN A 839 5.88 -17.46 32.50
C ASN A 839 7.34 -16.99 32.66
N SER A 840 7.71 -15.93 31.94
CA SER A 840 9.07 -15.35 31.88
C SER A 840 10.16 -16.24 31.24
N VAL A 841 9.81 -17.39 30.67
CA VAL A 841 10.73 -18.27 29.95
C VAL A 841 10.59 -18.03 28.44
N LEU A 842 11.70 -17.80 27.72
CA LEU A 842 11.67 -17.64 26.27
C LEU A 842 11.17 -18.94 25.62
N LYS A 843 10.21 -18.83 24.71
CA LYS A 843 9.63 -19.97 24.00
C LYS A 843 9.91 -19.92 22.50
N SER A 844 9.94 -18.74 21.92
CA SER A 844 10.27 -18.60 20.50
C SER A 844 10.79 -17.22 20.13
N ILE A 845 11.51 -17.17 19.01
CA ILE A 845 11.94 -15.96 18.31
C ILE A 845 11.44 -16.05 16.86
N THR A 846 10.63 -15.13 16.39
CA THR A 846 10.08 -15.20 15.02
C THR A 846 11.10 -14.78 13.94
N HIS A 847 11.01 -15.39 12.75
CA HIS A 847 11.74 -14.99 11.53
C HIS A 847 10.81 -15.13 10.29
N PRO A 848 11.18 -14.62 9.09
CA PRO A 848 10.24 -14.52 7.97
C PRO A 848 9.62 -15.84 7.48
N GLU A 849 10.32 -16.97 7.65
CA GLU A 849 9.91 -18.31 7.20
C GLU A 849 9.45 -19.21 8.37
N GLY A 850 9.31 -18.68 9.59
CA GLY A 850 8.94 -19.48 10.77
C GLY A 850 9.40 -18.87 12.10
N TYR A 851 9.96 -19.71 12.98
CA TYR A 851 10.43 -19.29 14.29
C TYR A 851 11.57 -20.18 14.82
N ILE A 852 12.28 -19.68 15.83
CA ILE A 852 13.41 -20.34 16.48
C ILE A 852 13.00 -20.76 17.89
N GLU A 853 13.25 -22.01 18.27
CA GLU A 853 13.08 -22.54 19.62
C GLU A 853 14.41 -22.54 20.37
N PRO A 854 14.50 -21.95 21.58
CA PRO A 854 15.71 -22.06 22.40
C PRO A 854 15.77 -23.42 23.13
N GLU A 855 16.92 -24.07 23.08
CA GLU A 855 17.17 -25.35 23.75
C GLU A 855 17.88 -25.18 25.10
N ASN A 856 17.75 -26.19 25.97
CA ASN A 856 18.31 -26.15 27.34
C ASN A 856 19.85 -26.13 27.39
N ASP A 857 20.51 -26.59 26.32
CA ASP A 857 21.96 -26.60 26.18
C ASP A 857 22.53 -25.28 25.61
N GLY A 858 21.65 -24.31 25.32
CA GLY A 858 22.00 -23.01 24.76
C GLY A 858 22.08 -22.99 23.23
N THR A 859 21.73 -24.08 22.56
CA THR A 859 21.53 -24.12 21.11
C THR A 859 20.14 -23.59 20.72
N PHE A 860 19.96 -23.35 19.43
CA PHE A 860 18.71 -22.93 18.83
C PHE A 860 18.27 -23.95 17.79
N ASN A 861 16.97 -24.27 17.79
CA ASN A 861 16.33 -25.11 16.80
C ASN A 861 15.46 -24.26 15.87
N PHE A 862 15.66 -24.36 14.56
CA PHE A 862 14.92 -23.60 13.57
C PHE A 862 13.69 -24.37 13.11
N VAL A 863 12.52 -23.71 13.19
CA VAL A 863 11.24 -24.26 12.77
C VAL A 863 10.72 -23.44 11.60
N TYR A 864 10.48 -24.09 10.48
CA TYR A 864 9.99 -23.48 9.26
C TYR A 864 8.50 -23.78 9.05
N GLN A 865 7.81 -22.87 8.37
CA GLN A 865 6.37 -22.95 8.16
C GLN A 865 6.02 -22.80 6.68
N PHE A 866 5.23 -23.73 6.14
CA PHE A 866 4.62 -23.56 4.84
C PHE A 866 3.29 -22.81 4.98
N LYS A 867 3.12 -21.75 4.19
CA LYS A 867 1.88 -20.94 4.13
C LYS A 867 1.23 -21.04 2.76
N ASP A 868 -0.10 -21.16 2.73
CA ASP A 868 -0.86 -21.11 1.47
C ASP A 868 -1.07 -19.66 0.98
N ASN A 869 -1.80 -19.48 -0.12
CA ASN A 869 -1.99 -18.18 -0.77
C ASN A 869 -2.61 -17.12 0.18
N VAL A 870 -3.45 -17.52 1.13
CA VAL A 870 -4.08 -16.61 2.10
C VAL A 870 -3.41 -16.67 3.48
N GLU A 871 -2.12 -17.01 3.49
CA GLU A 871 -1.24 -17.06 4.66
C GLU A 871 -1.64 -18.09 5.73
N ASN A 872 -2.43 -19.13 5.38
CA ASN A 872 -2.71 -20.19 6.36
C ASN A 872 -1.47 -21.06 6.56
N VAL A 873 -1.04 -21.24 7.81
CA VAL A 873 0.05 -22.16 8.15
C VAL A 873 -0.42 -23.61 7.91
N ARG A 874 0.05 -24.26 6.84
CA ARG A 874 -0.35 -25.62 6.45
C ARG A 874 0.49 -26.70 7.10
N LEU A 875 1.78 -26.41 7.30
CA LEU A 875 2.76 -27.34 7.83
C LEU A 875 3.82 -26.58 8.63
N SER A 876 4.25 -27.13 9.75
CA SER A 876 5.44 -26.68 10.49
C SER A 876 6.43 -27.84 10.63
N TYR A 877 7.70 -27.61 10.33
CA TYR A 877 8.74 -28.65 10.31
C TYR A 877 10.10 -28.11 10.77
N SER A 878 11.00 -29.00 11.19
CA SER A 878 12.28 -28.64 11.80
C SER A 878 13.24 -29.82 11.73
N ASP A 879 14.46 -29.60 11.23
CA ASP A 879 15.57 -30.56 11.21
C ASP A 879 16.21 -30.60 12.61
N ARG A 880 15.76 -31.56 13.42
CA ARG A 880 16.06 -31.64 14.85
C ARG A 880 17.31 -32.44 15.14
N ASP A 881 17.73 -33.33 14.24
CA ASP A 881 18.99 -34.07 14.39
C ASP A 881 20.15 -33.52 13.55
N GLY A 882 19.88 -32.59 12.64
CA GLY A 882 20.86 -31.80 11.91
C GLY A 882 21.50 -32.57 10.75
N ASP A 883 20.81 -33.54 10.17
CA ASP A 883 21.31 -34.33 9.04
C ASP A 883 21.12 -33.62 7.67
N GLY A 884 20.35 -32.52 7.64
CA GLY A 884 20.05 -31.73 6.46
C GLY A 884 18.84 -32.21 5.66
N LYS A 885 18.00 -33.08 6.24
CA LYS A 885 16.72 -33.53 5.69
C LYS A 885 15.60 -33.36 6.72
N ILE A 886 14.38 -33.71 6.31
CA ILE A 886 13.22 -33.73 7.19
C ILE A 886 12.64 -35.14 7.20
N ASP A 887 12.71 -35.77 8.36
CA ASP A 887 12.15 -37.10 8.61
C ASP A 887 10.62 -37.09 8.42
N VAL A 888 10.14 -37.92 7.50
CA VAL A 888 8.70 -38.09 7.27
C VAL A 888 8.23 -39.44 7.80
N VAL A 889 7.63 -39.44 8.98
CA VAL A 889 6.97 -40.64 9.51
C VAL A 889 5.54 -40.75 8.96
N ARG A 890 5.29 -41.76 8.12
CA ARG A 890 3.96 -42.07 7.56
C ARG A 890 3.54 -43.48 7.97
N ASN A 891 2.38 -43.61 8.64
CA ASN A 891 1.88 -44.90 9.12
C ASN A 891 2.88 -45.67 10.01
N ASN A 892 3.61 -44.96 10.88
CA ASN A 892 4.68 -45.51 11.73
C ASN A 892 5.85 -46.14 10.95
N LEU A 893 6.08 -45.69 9.72
CA LEU A 893 7.25 -46.04 8.92
C LEU A 893 7.94 -44.75 8.51
N ASP A 894 9.25 -44.72 8.71
CA ASP A 894 10.18 -43.82 8.04
C ASP A 894 10.04 -44.02 6.50
N VAL A 895 9.84 -42.91 5.79
CA VAL A 895 9.53 -42.87 4.35
C VAL A 895 10.79 -42.76 3.49
N ASP A 896 11.85 -42.14 4.00
CA ASP A 896 13.15 -41.90 3.36
C ASP A 896 14.15 -43.03 3.60
N GLY A 897 13.99 -43.79 4.69
CA GLY A 897 14.66 -45.05 4.94
C GLY A 897 16.10 -44.91 5.46
N ASP A 898 16.45 -43.77 6.04
CA ASP A 898 17.68 -43.46 6.76
C ASP A 898 17.75 -44.17 8.10
N GLY A 899 16.58 -44.51 8.68
CA GLY A 899 16.46 -45.26 9.92
C GLY A 899 16.52 -44.41 11.19
N ASP A 900 16.51 -43.09 11.07
CA ASP A 900 15.95 -42.15 12.04
C ASP A 900 14.42 -42.22 11.98
N ASN A 901 13.78 -41.92 13.11
CA ASN A 901 12.31 -41.88 13.19
C ASN A 901 11.93 -40.66 14.04
N ASN A 902 12.70 -39.58 13.91
CA ASN A 902 12.42 -38.37 14.63
C ASN A 902 11.19 -37.73 13.97
N GLN A 903 10.21 -37.33 14.77
CA GLN A 903 9.04 -36.67 14.19
C GLN A 903 9.39 -35.19 13.97
N GLU A 904 9.83 -34.87 12.75
CA GLU A 904 10.31 -33.54 12.37
C GLU A 904 9.26 -32.67 11.71
N ILE A 905 8.18 -33.28 11.21
CA ILE A 905 6.91 -32.57 10.98
C ILE A 905 6.21 -32.35 12.33
N LEU A 906 6.22 -31.09 12.79
CA LEU A 906 5.72 -30.68 14.10
C LEU A 906 4.20 -30.55 14.13
N GLU A 907 3.62 -29.99 13.08
CA GLU A 907 2.17 -29.83 12.95
C GLU A 907 1.74 -29.78 11.48
N GLU A 908 0.58 -30.37 11.18
CA GLU A 908 -0.16 -30.16 9.93
C GLU A 908 -1.51 -29.50 10.25
N ASN A 909 -1.90 -28.50 9.46
CA ASN A 909 -3.20 -27.86 9.57
C ASN A 909 -3.89 -27.75 8.20
N ASN A 910 -5.16 -28.13 8.18
CA ASN A 910 -6.07 -27.96 7.05
C ASN A 910 -7.34 -27.27 7.55
N TYR A 911 -7.96 -26.42 6.72
CA TYR A 911 -9.02 -25.50 7.17
C TYR A 911 -10.26 -25.57 6.28
N TYR A 912 -11.43 -25.36 6.89
CA TYR A 912 -12.62 -24.88 6.18
C TYR A 912 -12.35 -23.46 5.66
N PRO A 913 -13.08 -23.00 4.61
CA PRO A 913 -12.90 -21.66 4.04
C PRO A 913 -12.86 -20.52 5.06
N PHE A 914 -13.73 -20.54 6.07
CA PHE A 914 -13.81 -19.48 7.09
C PHE A 914 -12.88 -19.69 8.31
N GLY A 915 -11.91 -20.61 8.21
CA GLY A 915 -10.81 -20.74 9.17
C GLY A 915 -10.95 -21.79 10.27
N GLY A 916 -12.07 -22.53 10.29
CA GLY A 916 -12.21 -23.68 11.20
C GLY A 916 -11.23 -24.80 10.84
N LYS A 917 -10.40 -25.25 11.77
CA LYS A 917 -9.45 -26.36 11.54
C LYS A 917 -10.21 -27.68 11.34
N HIS A 918 -9.83 -28.44 10.30
CA HIS A 918 -10.31 -29.80 10.08
C HIS A 918 -9.85 -30.72 11.21
N GLN A 919 -10.71 -31.68 11.57
CA GLN A 919 -10.42 -32.75 12.54
C GLN A 919 -10.50 -34.12 11.86
N GLY A 920 -10.00 -35.18 12.49
CA GLY A 920 -10.02 -36.56 11.98
C GLY A 920 -8.79 -36.97 11.15
N TYR A 921 -8.03 -35.98 10.69
CA TYR A 921 -6.66 -35.95 10.20
C TYR A 921 -6.11 -34.58 10.62
N ASN A 922 -4.79 -34.35 10.68
CA ASN A 922 -4.13 -33.28 11.49
C ASN A 922 -3.84 -33.68 12.95
N THR A 923 -3.67 -34.97 13.25
CA THR A 923 -3.44 -35.45 14.62
C THR A 923 -1.97 -35.40 15.05
N LEU A 924 -1.08 -34.94 14.18
CA LEU A 924 0.33 -34.77 14.51
C LEU A 924 0.49 -33.67 15.57
N ILE A 925 1.04 -34.04 16.72
CA ILE A 925 1.43 -33.12 17.79
C ILE A 925 2.91 -33.38 18.07
N GLY A 926 3.79 -32.81 17.25
CA GLY A 926 5.25 -32.91 17.42
C GLY A 926 5.84 -31.85 18.35
N SER A 927 5.05 -30.84 18.74
CA SER A 927 5.44 -29.79 19.69
C SER A 927 4.20 -29.15 20.35
N THR A 928 4.41 -28.53 21.52
CA THR A 928 3.41 -27.74 22.27
C THR A 928 3.81 -26.28 22.40
N ASN A 929 4.78 -25.83 21.60
CA ASN A 929 5.27 -24.46 21.61
C ASN A 929 4.13 -23.45 21.35
N PRO A 930 4.01 -22.36 22.13
CA PRO A 930 3.01 -21.32 21.86
C PRO A 930 3.10 -20.71 20.46
N ALA A 931 4.25 -20.75 19.78
CA ALA A 931 4.39 -20.32 18.39
C ALA A 931 3.52 -21.13 17.41
N LEU A 932 3.14 -22.37 17.74
CA LEU A 932 2.22 -23.16 16.94
C LEU A 932 0.75 -22.73 17.10
N ARG A 933 0.45 -21.76 17.98
CA ARG A 933 -0.89 -21.17 18.08
C ARG A 933 -1.20 -20.28 16.86
N PHE A 934 -0.20 -19.82 16.11
CA PHE A 934 -0.39 -19.04 14.88
C PHE A 934 -0.78 -19.99 13.73
N LYS A 935 -2.00 -19.85 13.21
CA LYS A 935 -2.62 -20.85 12.32
C LYS A 935 -3.27 -20.22 11.08
N PHE A 936 -4.58 -20.01 11.10
CA PHE A 936 -5.34 -19.46 9.98
C PHE A 936 -4.96 -18.00 9.73
N SER A 937 -4.61 -17.68 8.49
CA SER A 937 -4.01 -16.38 8.10
C SER A 937 -2.85 -15.95 9.01
N ASN A 938 -2.08 -16.92 9.50
CA ASN A 938 -0.99 -16.77 10.45
C ASN A 938 -1.37 -16.09 11.78
N LYS A 939 -2.65 -16.13 12.19
CA LYS A 939 -3.14 -15.51 13.44
C LYS A 939 -3.14 -16.44 14.64
N GLU A 940 -2.88 -15.86 15.82
CA GLU A 940 -2.90 -16.58 17.08
C GLU A 940 -4.32 -17.08 17.39
N LEU A 941 -4.47 -18.39 17.47
CA LEU A 941 -5.66 -19.06 17.96
C LEU A 941 -5.69 -19.05 19.49
N VAL A 942 -6.73 -18.45 20.06
CA VAL A 942 -7.04 -18.41 21.48
C VAL A 942 -8.01 -19.54 21.81
N GLU A 943 -7.48 -20.71 22.16
CA GLU A 943 -8.27 -21.88 22.57
C GLU A 943 -8.52 -21.94 24.08
N GLU A 944 -7.84 -21.09 24.84
CA GLU A 944 -8.00 -21.01 26.28
C GLU A 944 -9.45 -20.66 26.65
N LEU A 945 -9.92 -21.21 27.77
CA LEU A 945 -11.32 -21.12 28.20
C LEU A 945 -12.35 -21.63 27.16
N ALA A 946 -11.92 -22.49 26.21
CA ALA A 946 -12.75 -23.03 25.13
C ALA A 946 -13.33 -21.96 24.18
N LEU A 947 -12.62 -20.84 24.00
CA LEU A 947 -13.06 -19.76 23.10
C LEU A 947 -12.95 -20.14 21.62
N GLY A 948 -11.78 -20.63 21.19
CA GLY A 948 -11.55 -21.01 19.79
C GLY A 948 -11.71 -19.84 18.82
N ILE A 949 -11.13 -18.68 19.15
CA ILE A 949 -11.18 -17.45 18.36
C ILE A 949 -9.77 -17.04 17.91
N TYR A 950 -9.66 -16.32 16.80
CA TYR A 950 -8.40 -15.77 16.32
C TYR A 950 -8.22 -14.31 16.73
N ASP A 951 -7.03 -13.96 17.19
CA ASP A 951 -6.65 -12.57 17.46
C ASP A 951 -5.95 -11.97 16.23
N TYR A 952 -6.62 -11.04 15.56
CA TYR A 952 -6.08 -10.34 14.39
C TYR A 952 -5.34 -9.04 14.74
N GLY A 953 -5.31 -8.65 16.01
CA GLY A 953 -4.74 -7.39 16.48
C GLY A 953 -5.80 -6.31 16.64
N ALA A 954 -6.45 -5.86 15.55
CA ALA A 954 -7.51 -4.84 15.67
C ALA A 954 -8.85 -5.40 16.15
N ARG A 955 -9.11 -6.69 15.91
CA ARG A 955 -10.37 -7.37 16.23
C ARG A 955 -10.14 -8.87 16.50
N GLN A 956 -11.13 -9.49 17.13
CA GLN A 956 -11.17 -10.93 17.39
C GLN A 956 -12.19 -11.58 16.45
N TYR A 957 -11.80 -12.68 15.81
CA TYR A 957 -12.60 -13.39 14.82
C TYR A 957 -13.01 -14.76 15.32
N ASP A 958 -14.30 -15.09 15.22
CA ASP A 958 -14.81 -16.43 15.48
C ASP A 958 -14.96 -17.20 14.16
N PRO A 959 -14.11 -18.22 13.89
CA PRO A 959 -14.18 -18.99 12.64
C PRO A 959 -15.37 -19.93 12.56
N PHE A 960 -15.97 -20.33 13.70
CA PHE A 960 -17.13 -21.21 13.71
C PHE A 960 -18.46 -20.43 13.74
N GLY A 961 -18.49 -19.27 14.38
CA GLY A 961 -19.59 -18.31 14.33
C GLY A 961 -19.58 -17.38 13.11
N VAL A 962 -18.48 -17.38 12.35
CA VAL A 962 -18.21 -16.65 11.11
C VAL A 962 -18.45 -15.13 11.23
N THR A 963 -17.85 -14.52 12.26
CA THR A 963 -18.06 -13.10 12.56
C THR A 963 -16.94 -12.48 13.37
N TRP A 964 -16.80 -11.16 13.26
CA TRP A 964 -15.94 -10.36 14.13
C TRP A 964 -16.64 -9.99 15.45
N TRP A 965 -15.86 -9.86 16.52
CA TRP A 965 -16.37 -9.39 17.82
C TRP A 965 -16.49 -7.87 17.93
N GLY A 966 -15.85 -7.11 17.02
CA GLY A 966 -15.90 -5.66 16.97
C GLY A 966 -16.20 -5.14 15.55
N ILE A 967 -16.61 -3.88 15.47
CA ILE A 967 -16.80 -3.17 14.20
C ILE A 967 -15.44 -2.97 13.52
N ASP A 968 -15.42 -3.13 12.20
CA ASP A 968 -14.26 -2.81 11.37
C ASP A 968 -13.79 -1.34 11.59
N PRO A 969 -12.54 -1.09 12.00
CA PRO A 969 -12.01 0.27 12.13
C PRO A 969 -12.07 1.09 10.83
N LEU A 970 -12.11 0.43 9.67
CA LEU A 970 -12.20 1.03 8.34
C LEU A 970 -13.57 0.79 7.67
N ALA A 971 -14.63 0.51 8.44
CA ALA A 971 -15.98 0.24 7.93
C ALA A 971 -16.47 1.26 6.88
N ASP A 972 -16.16 2.55 7.04
CA ASP A 972 -16.61 3.58 6.08
C ASP A 972 -15.93 3.46 4.69
N GLN A 973 -14.92 2.59 4.50
CA GLN A 973 -14.35 2.25 3.19
C GLN A 973 -15.13 1.13 2.48
N PHE A 974 -15.98 0.40 3.21
CA PHE A 974 -16.69 -0.80 2.76
C PHE A 974 -18.19 -0.64 2.95
N THR A 975 -18.73 0.51 2.54
CA THR A 975 -20.11 0.92 2.87
C THR A 975 -21.22 -0.02 2.36
N GLU A 976 -20.93 -0.83 1.34
CA GLU A 976 -21.82 -1.88 0.83
C GLU A 976 -21.86 -3.16 1.69
N TRP A 977 -20.92 -3.33 2.61
CA TRP A 977 -20.77 -4.50 3.47
C TRP A 977 -21.16 -4.21 4.92
N SER A 978 -21.57 -5.26 5.64
CA SER A 978 -21.69 -5.22 7.09
C SER A 978 -20.30 -5.04 7.72
N PRO A 979 -20.15 -4.20 8.76
CA PRO A 979 -18.87 -4.02 9.46
C PRO A 979 -18.33 -5.25 10.21
N TYR A 980 -19.07 -6.37 10.18
CA TYR A 980 -18.73 -7.63 10.84
C TYR A 980 -18.42 -8.77 9.85
N VAL A 981 -18.35 -8.50 8.55
CA VAL A 981 -18.05 -9.50 7.52
C VAL A 981 -16.55 -9.82 7.50
N TYR A 982 -16.21 -11.11 7.38
CA TYR A 982 -14.85 -11.55 7.15
C TYR A 982 -14.55 -11.60 5.65
N SER A 983 -13.50 -10.90 5.21
CA SER A 983 -12.90 -11.02 3.87
C SER A 983 -13.88 -11.01 2.69
N TYR A 984 -14.87 -10.09 2.70
CA TYR A 984 -15.94 -9.98 1.70
C TYR A 984 -16.75 -11.27 1.46
N ASN A 985 -16.73 -12.21 2.41
CA ASN A 985 -17.22 -13.59 2.25
C ASN A 985 -16.59 -14.36 1.09
N SER A 986 -15.35 -14.03 0.70
CA SER A 986 -14.55 -14.76 -0.27
C SER A 986 -13.17 -15.12 0.32
N PRO A 987 -13.14 -15.96 1.38
CA PRO A 987 -11.94 -16.21 2.17
C PRO A 987 -10.91 -17.12 1.47
N ILE A 988 -11.20 -17.56 0.23
CA ILE A 988 -10.25 -18.32 -0.61
C ILE A 988 -9.30 -17.37 -1.35
N LEU A 989 -9.78 -16.16 -1.64
CA LEU A 989 -9.02 -15.12 -2.35
C LEU A 989 -8.51 -14.03 -1.40
N PHE A 990 -9.28 -13.70 -0.36
CA PHE A 990 -8.95 -12.61 0.56
C PHE A 990 -8.71 -13.10 1.99
N TYR A 991 -7.75 -12.48 2.66
CA TYR A 991 -7.52 -12.60 4.11
C TYR A 991 -7.42 -11.20 4.73
N ASP A 992 -7.61 -11.07 6.03
CA ASP A 992 -7.44 -9.78 6.73
C ASP A 992 -6.09 -9.78 7.48
N PRO A 993 -5.07 -8.99 7.09
CA PRO A 993 -3.75 -9.07 7.72
C PRO A 993 -3.68 -8.55 9.14
N ASP A 994 -4.61 -7.70 9.59
CA ASP A 994 -4.55 -7.02 10.89
C ASP A 994 -5.92 -6.76 11.54
N GLY A 995 -6.99 -7.25 10.92
CA GLY A 995 -8.36 -7.06 11.36
C GLY A 995 -8.93 -5.69 10.96
N MET A 996 -8.37 -4.98 9.97
CA MET A 996 -8.89 -3.68 9.51
C MET A 996 -9.31 -3.65 8.04
N ALA A 997 -8.78 -4.52 7.20
CA ALA A 997 -9.13 -4.53 5.79
C ALA A 997 -8.73 -5.86 5.15
N PRO A 998 -9.62 -6.47 4.34
CA PRO A 998 -9.22 -7.61 3.53
C PRO A 998 -8.16 -7.23 2.49
N ASN A 999 -7.16 -8.09 2.34
CA ASN A 999 -6.09 -8.03 1.35
C ASN A 999 -6.22 -9.20 0.36
N CYS A 1000 -5.84 -8.99 -0.90
CA CYS A 1000 -5.84 -10.03 -1.93
C CYS A 1000 -4.46 -10.68 -2.02
N CYS A 1001 -4.43 -12.01 -2.09
CA CYS A 1001 -3.21 -12.80 -2.18
C CYS A 1001 -2.56 -12.81 -3.57
N GLU A 1002 -3.34 -12.61 -4.62
CA GLU A 1002 -2.84 -12.59 -5.99
C GLU A 1002 -2.54 -11.16 -6.44
N PRO A 1003 -1.55 -10.95 -7.33
CA PRO A 1003 -1.33 -9.65 -7.93
C PRO A 1003 -2.55 -9.25 -8.76
N GLU A 1004 -3.47 -8.53 -8.15
CA GLU A 1004 -4.50 -7.78 -8.85
C GLU A 1004 -3.85 -6.54 -9.48
N LEU A 1005 -3.03 -6.77 -10.51
CA LEU A 1005 -2.65 -5.72 -11.45
C LEU A 1005 -3.89 -4.92 -11.89
N PRO A 1006 -5.09 -5.50 -12.10
CA PRO A 1006 -6.26 -4.71 -12.48
C PRO A 1006 -6.91 -3.91 -11.34
N LYS A 1007 -7.17 -4.44 -10.13
CA LYS A 1007 -8.00 -3.69 -9.14
C LYS A 1007 -7.23 -2.63 -8.37
N PHE A 1008 -5.93 -2.83 -8.09
CA PHE A 1008 -5.12 -1.75 -7.53
C PHE A 1008 -4.98 -0.63 -8.56
N LEU A 1009 -4.74 -0.97 -9.83
CA LEU A 1009 -4.72 0.00 -10.91
C LEU A 1009 -6.11 0.57 -11.22
N ASP A 1010 -7.22 -0.13 -11.06
CA ASP A 1010 -8.58 0.39 -11.32
C ASP A 1010 -9.08 1.26 -10.17
N ASN A 1011 -8.69 0.98 -8.92
CA ASN A 1011 -8.92 1.89 -7.79
C ASN A 1011 -8.00 3.10 -7.88
N PHE A 1012 -6.76 2.93 -8.32
CA PHE A 1012 -5.77 3.99 -8.48
C PHE A 1012 -6.02 4.85 -9.73
N PHE A 1013 -6.41 4.27 -10.87
CA PHE A 1013 -6.82 4.95 -12.09
C PHE A 1013 -8.24 5.48 -11.97
N GLY A 1014 -9.15 4.79 -11.28
CA GLY A 1014 -10.45 5.34 -10.89
C GLY A 1014 -10.28 6.56 -9.97
N TYR A 1015 -9.29 6.53 -9.07
CA TYR A 1015 -8.87 7.69 -8.29
C TYR A 1015 -8.20 8.77 -9.17
N LEU A 1016 -7.33 8.43 -10.12
CA LEU A 1016 -6.71 9.40 -11.05
C LEU A 1016 -7.72 10.00 -12.05
N GLU A 1017 -8.71 9.25 -12.49
CA GLU A 1017 -9.77 9.71 -13.39
C GLU A 1017 -10.76 10.59 -12.63
N ARG A 1018 -11.03 10.27 -11.34
CA ARG A 1018 -11.85 11.07 -10.42
C ARG A 1018 -11.15 12.35 -9.92
N THR A 1019 -9.82 12.33 -9.77
CA THR A 1019 -9.04 13.42 -9.13
C THR A 1019 -8.23 14.24 -10.13
N VAL A 1020 -7.81 13.64 -11.25
CA VAL A 1020 -6.90 14.23 -12.25
C VAL A 1020 -7.53 14.26 -13.66
N GLY A 1021 -8.59 13.50 -13.92
CA GLY A 1021 -9.35 13.54 -15.19
C GLY A 1021 -9.77 14.96 -15.63
N PRO A 1022 -10.18 15.87 -14.73
CA PRO A 1022 -10.42 17.26 -15.07
C PRO A 1022 -9.15 18.06 -15.40
N ALA A 1023 -7.99 17.67 -14.86
CA ALA A 1023 -6.70 18.33 -15.07
C ALA A 1023 -5.93 17.80 -16.30
N ILE A 1024 -6.24 16.59 -16.80
CA ILE A 1024 -5.55 15.96 -17.94
C ILE A 1024 -5.95 16.58 -19.30
N ASN A 1025 -7.02 17.36 -19.36
CA ASN A 1025 -7.30 18.18 -20.55
C ASN A 1025 -6.35 19.39 -20.69
N GLU A 1026 -5.49 19.66 -19.70
CA GLU A 1026 -4.45 20.69 -19.75
C GLU A 1026 -3.09 20.16 -19.25
N GLY A 1027 -2.30 19.54 -20.14
CA GLY A 1027 -0.84 19.39 -19.96
C GLY A 1027 -0.33 17.97 -19.72
N GLY A 1028 0.01 17.26 -20.79
CA GLY A 1028 0.47 15.87 -20.81
C GLY A 1028 1.91 15.59 -20.36
N GLU A 1029 2.51 16.37 -19.46
CA GLU A 1029 3.90 16.15 -19.01
C GLU A 1029 4.02 15.34 -17.70
N LYS A 1030 2.96 15.24 -16.88
CA LYS A 1030 3.05 14.61 -15.55
C LYS A 1030 2.88 13.09 -15.52
N LEU A 1031 2.35 12.49 -16.59
CA LEU A 1031 2.18 11.03 -16.67
C LEU A 1031 3.52 10.30 -16.94
N GLY A 1032 4.44 10.95 -17.67
CA GLY A 1032 5.72 10.35 -18.05
C GLY A 1032 6.69 10.11 -16.89
N ASN A 1033 6.66 10.97 -15.88
CA ASN A 1033 7.55 10.83 -14.71
C ASN A 1033 7.01 9.82 -13.68
N PHE A 1034 5.69 9.65 -13.59
CA PHE A 1034 5.09 8.69 -12.65
C PHE A 1034 5.17 7.24 -13.14
N ILE A 1035 5.12 7.01 -14.46
CA ILE A 1035 5.35 5.68 -15.06
C ILE A 1035 6.82 5.24 -14.93
N ALA A 1036 7.77 6.18 -14.85
CA ALA A 1036 9.18 5.85 -14.66
C ALA A 1036 9.50 5.30 -13.26
N ASP A 1037 8.73 5.67 -12.25
CA ASP A 1037 8.88 5.16 -10.87
C ASP A 1037 8.17 3.81 -10.66
N PHE A 1038 7.24 3.43 -11.54
CA PHE A 1038 6.61 2.12 -11.59
C PHE A 1038 7.31 1.20 -12.61
N HIS A 1039 8.56 0.84 -12.32
CA HIS A 1039 9.22 -0.23 -13.07
C HIS A 1039 8.57 -1.59 -12.74
N PRO A 1040 8.41 -2.51 -13.72
CA PRO A 1040 7.96 -3.89 -13.50
C PRO A 1040 8.93 -4.73 -12.62
N GLY A 1041 10.07 -4.17 -12.21
CA GLY A 1041 11.02 -4.76 -11.27
C GLY A 1041 10.66 -4.59 -9.78
N VAL A 1042 9.65 -3.78 -9.43
CA VAL A 1042 9.14 -3.68 -8.03
C VAL A 1042 8.14 -4.80 -7.71
N SER A 1043 7.96 -5.76 -8.64
CA SER A 1043 7.28 -7.04 -8.38
C SER A 1043 7.98 -7.85 -7.28
N ALA A 1044 9.27 -7.58 -7.01
CA ALA A 1044 10.06 -8.26 -5.98
C ALA A 1044 9.93 -7.67 -4.55
N LEU A 1045 9.17 -6.58 -4.35
CA LEU A 1045 8.90 -6.04 -3.01
C LEU A 1045 7.53 -6.45 -2.44
N ARG A 1046 6.83 -7.39 -3.10
CA ARG A 1046 5.64 -8.06 -2.54
C ARG A 1046 5.94 -9.42 -1.91
N THR A 1047 7.16 -9.93 -1.96
CA THR A 1047 7.48 -11.27 -1.40
C THR A 1047 8.01 -11.25 0.03
N VAL A 1048 7.80 -10.17 0.79
CA VAL A 1048 7.91 -10.17 2.25
C VAL A 1048 6.73 -9.39 2.84
N GLN A 1049 5.51 -9.78 2.51
CA GLN A 1049 4.30 -9.39 3.25
C GLN A 1049 3.75 -10.57 4.03
N GLY A 1050 4.64 -11.26 4.76
CA GLY A 1050 4.31 -12.22 5.81
C GLY A 1050 4.54 -11.65 7.23
N VAL A 1051 4.79 -10.34 7.38
CA VAL A 1051 4.99 -9.70 8.68
C VAL A 1051 3.69 -9.03 9.10
N GLU A 1052 2.98 -9.71 9.99
CA GLU A 1052 1.83 -9.15 10.70
C GLU A 1052 2.21 -7.92 11.52
N SER A 1053 1.21 -7.26 12.07
CA SER A 1053 1.22 -6.24 13.11
C SER A 1053 1.91 -6.62 14.45
N GLY A 1054 2.95 -7.46 14.40
CA GLY A 1054 4.02 -7.50 15.40
C GLY A 1054 5.13 -6.54 14.99
N GLU A 1055 5.65 -5.78 15.96
CA GLU A 1055 6.71 -4.79 15.75
C GLU A 1055 7.86 -5.31 14.88
N ILE A 1056 8.34 -4.43 13.99
CA ILE A 1056 9.15 -4.73 12.82
C ILE A 1056 10.43 -5.50 13.16
N GLY A 1057 10.46 -6.77 12.76
CA GLY A 1057 11.70 -7.51 12.52
C GLY A 1057 12.37 -7.00 11.24
N ALA A 1058 13.43 -6.21 11.40
CA ALA A 1058 14.55 -6.01 10.48
C ALA A 1058 14.32 -6.32 8.98
N GLY A 1059 13.63 -5.42 8.27
CA GLY A 1059 13.42 -5.56 6.82
C GLY A 1059 12.52 -4.49 6.21
N GLY A 1060 12.67 -3.22 6.59
CA GLY A 1060 11.75 -2.16 6.15
C GLY A 1060 12.20 -0.76 6.54
N VAL A 1061 13.45 -0.39 6.24
CA VAL A 1061 13.96 0.96 6.48
C VAL A 1061 13.44 1.91 5.38
N ALA A 1062 12.15 2.24 5.44
CA ALA A 1062 11.49 3.45 4.91
C ALA A 1062 9.94 3.32 4.91
N LEU A 1063 9.30 2.83 5.99
CA LEU A 1063 7.84 2.98 6.12
C LEU A 1063 7.32 3.01 7.57
N GLU A 1064 8.18 3.30 8.56
CA GLU A 1064 7.82 3.22 9.99
C GLU A 1064 7.61 4.59 10.67
N ILE A 1065 7.77 5.69 9.93
CA ILE A 1065 7.42 7.04 10.45
C ILE A 1065 5.91 7.33 10.25
N ALA A 1066 5.19 6.51 9.48
CA ALA A 1066 3.74 6.64 9.28
C ALA A 1066 2.89 5.80 10.25
N SER A 1067 3.44 4.73 10.86
CA SER A 1067 2.73 3.84 11.79
C SER A 1067 2.80 4.30 13.26
N SER A 1068 3.71 5.21 13.62
CA SER A 1068 3.89 5.75 14.98
C SER A 1068 3.04 6.98 15.29
N LEU A 1069 2.08 7.33 14.43
CA LEU A 1069 1.07 8.35 14.70
C LEU A 1069 -0.20 7.65 15.23
N PRO A 1070 -0.64 7.87 16.48
CA PRO A 1070 -1.94 7.37 16.98
C PRO A 1070 -3.14 7.88 16.18
N VAL A 1071 -2.88 8.82 15.28
CA VAL A 1071 -3.83 9.47 14.40
C VAL A 1071 -3.98 8.72 13.07
N THR A 1072 -3.00 7.92 12.60
CA THR A 1072 -3.16 7.15 11.34
C THR A 1072 -4.09 5.94 11.47
N LYS A 1073 -4.41 5.51 12.70
CA LYS A 1073 -5.50 4.55 12.99
C LYS A 1073 -6.91 5.18 12.91
N TRP A 1074 -7.01 6.51 12.85
CA TRP A 1074 -8.29 7.25 12.83
C TRP A 1074 -8.40 8.31 11.72
N LEU A 1075 -7.38 8.49 10.89
CA LEU A 1075 -7.35 9.42 9.76
C LEU A 1075 -7.12 8.66 8.44
N LYS A 1076 -8.14 7.89 8.06
CA LYS A 1076 -8.38 7.52 6.66
C LYS A 1076 -9.86 7.72 6.31
N PHE A 1077 -10.42 8.90 6.62
CA PHE A 1077 -11.67 9.38 6.01
C PHE A 1077 -11.68 10.89 5.82
N GLY A 1078 -12.08 11.29 4.61
CA GLY A 1078 -12.33 12.66 4.18
C GLY A 1078 -11.76 12.88 2.79
N ASP A 1079 -12.63 13.17 1.82
CA ASP A 1079 -12.30 13.68 0.48
C ASP A 1079 -11.61 15.06 0.55
N GLU A 1080 -10.43 15.10 1.15
CA GLU A 1080 -9.42 16.11 0.89
C GLU A 1080 -8.16 15.34 0.52
N ALA A 1081 -7.73 15.51 -0.72
CA ALA A 1081 -6.39 15.17 -1.13
C ALA A 1081 -5.42 15.77 -0.09
N LEU A 1082 -4.87 14.91 0.78
CA LEU A 1082 -3.53 15.13 1.30
C LEU A 1082 -2.70 15.30 0.05
N ASP A 1083 -2.37 16.55 -0.24
CA ASP A 1083 -1.59 16.94 -1.40
C ASP A 1083 -0.19 16.35 -1.21
N VAL A 1084 -0.05 15.06 -1.55
CA VAL A 1084 1.22 14.34 -1.62
C VAL A 1084 2.12 15.03 -2.63
N ALA A 1085 1.56 15.75 -3.62
CA ALA A 1085 2.33 16.62 -4.49
C ALA A 1085 2.85 17.88 -3.76
N SER A 1086 2.22 18.41 -2.71
CA SER A 1086 2.80 19.46 -1.86
C SER A 1086 3.85 18.95 -0.88
N ILE A 1087 3.78 17.68 -0.46
CA ILE A 1087 4.80 17.06 0.41
C ILE A 1087 6.03 16.68 -0.42
N ILE A 1088 5.83 16.18 -1.64
CA ILE A 1088 6.92 15.90 -2.60
C ILE A 1088 7.48 17.21 -3.19
N ALA A 1089 6.65 18.24 -3.45
CA ALA A 1089 7.13 19.55 -3.88
C ALA A 1089 7.72 20.43 -2.75
N LYS A 1090 7.47 20.11 -1.47
CA LYS A 1090 8.16 20.76 -0.33
C LYS A 1090 9.40 20.00 0.14
N ASN A 1091 9.56 18.74 -0.23
CA ASN A 1091 10.74 17.94 0.07
C ASN A 1091 11.68 17.75 -1.14
N GLY A 1092 11.43 18.47 -2.24
CA GLY A 1092 12.17 18.32 -3.50
C GLY A 1092 13.03 19.52 -3.93
N ASP A 1093 12.82 20.72 -3.39
CA ASP A 1093 13.61 21.90 -3.76
C ASP A 1093 14.01 22.71 -2.53
N GLU A 1094 15.32 23.00 -2.42
CA GLU A 1094 16.02 23.80 -1.40
C GLU A 1094 16.61 23.06 -0.18
N ALA A 1095 17.58 22.19 -0.45
CA ALA A 1095 18.64 21.89 0.52
C ALA A 1095 20.03 21.91 -0.12
N ALA A 1096 20.42 23.03 -0.75
CA ALA A 1096 21.83 23.49 -0.85
C ALA A 1096 22.03 24.83 -1.61
N GLU A 1097 21.34 25.94 -1.30
CA GLU A 1097 21.87 27.29 -1.68
C GLU A 1097 21.19 28.51 -1.00
N ALA A 1098 21.10 28.60 0.33
CA ALA A 1098 20.65 29.86 0.96
C ALA A 1098 21.09 30.05 2.43
N THR A 1099 22.39 30.12 2.72
CA THR A 1099 22.90 30.57 4.05
C THR A 1099 23.43 32.01 4.05
N GLN A 1100 23.10 32.84 3.06
CA GLN A 1100 23.37 34.28 3.14
C GLN A 1100 22.42 35.04 2.22
N THR A 1101 21.41 35.71 2.79
CA THR A 1101 20.64 36.91 2.32
C THR A 1101 19.17 36.89 2.82
N VAL A 1102 18.94 36.53 4.09
CA VAL A 1102 17.59 36.52 4.73
C VAL A 1102 17.19 37.88 5.33
N ALA A 1103 17.99 38.94 5.17
CA ALA A 1103 17.69 40.25 5.80
C ALA A 1103 17.14 41.34 4.85
N LYS A 1104 16.79 41.04 3.58
CA LYS A 1104 16.44 42.10 2.60
C LYS A 1104 15.10 41.98 1.86
N ASN A 1105 14.43 40.82 1.84
CA ASN A 1105 13.29 40.61 0.93
C ASN A 1105 11.93 40.33 1.61
N VAL A 1106 11.83 40.48 2.93
CA VAL A 1106 10.56 40.32 3.67
C VAL A 1106 9.52 41.38 3.27
N ASP A 1107 9.93 42.48 2.61
CA ASP A 1107 9.02 43.49 2.05
C ASP A 1107 8.55 43.21 0.59
N GLU A 1108 9.15 42.27 -0.16
CA GLU A 1108 8.73 41.97 -1.55
C GLU A 1108 7.60 40.91 -1.63
N ALA A 1109 7.54 39.96 -0.68
CA ALA A 1109 6.60 38.82 -0.73
C ALA A 1109 5.13 39.19 -0.45
N LYS A 1110 4.85 40.38 0.06
CA LYS A 1110 3.50 40.82 0.43
C LYS A 1110 2.68 41.43 -0.72
N SER A 1111 3.21 41.47 -1.94
CA SER A 1111 2.64 42.27 -3.04
C SER A 1111 2.30 41.55 -4.36
N LEU A 1112 2.38 40.22 -4.41
CA LEU A 1112 2.14 39.45 -5.65
C LEU A 1112 0.81 38.71 -5.74
N THR A 1113 -0.06 38.79 -4.72
CA THR A 1113 -1.40 38.20 -4.78
C THR A 1113 -2.30 38.88 -5.82
N ASP A 1114 -2.06 40.16 -6.14
CA ASP A 1114 -2.73 40.93 -7.21
C ASP A 1114 -1.71 41.44 -8.24
N SER A 1115 -1.10 40.52 -9.00
CA SER A 1115 -0.01 40.82 -9.94
C SER A 1115 -0.43 40.88 -11.40
N GLY A 1116 -1.72 40.66 -11.71
CA GLY A 1116 -2.31 40.87 -13.04
C GLY A 1116 -3.81 41.16 -13.03
N GLY A 1117 -4.34 41.63 -14.15
CA GLY A 1117 -5.75 41.98 -14.30
C GLY A 1117 -5.95 43.26 -15.12
N ALA A 1118 -6.98 44.06 -14.82
CA ALA A 1118 -7.17 45.37 -15.45
C ALA A 1118 -6.03 46.34 -15.06
N TYR A 1119 -5.43 47.03 -16.02
CA TYR A 1119 -4.33 47.98 -15.77
C TYR A 1119 -4.63 49.03 -14.66
N GLY A 1120 -5.90 49.41 -14.50
CA GLY A 1120 -6.35 50.36 -13.47
C GLY A 1120 -6.58 49.78 -12.07
N ARG A 1121 -6.50 48.46 -11.85
CA ARG A 1121 -6.93 47.80 -10.59
C ARG A 1121 -5.81 47.42 -9.60
N PHE A 1122 -4.56 47.45 -10.02
CA PHE A 1122 -3.40 47.15 -9.16
C PHE A 1122 -2.37 48.29 -9.28
N ASP A 1123 -1.46 48.48 -8.31
CA ASP A 1123 -0.45 49.55 -8.33
C ASP A 1123 0.96 49.00 -8.53
N ASN A 1124 1.89 49.85 -9.02
CA ASN A 1124 3.31 49.48 -9.02
C ASN A 1124 3.81 49.39 -7.57
N ILE A 1125 4.63 48.39 -7.31
CA ILE A 1125 5.28 48.19 -6.02
C ILE A 1125 6.37 49.26 -5.88
N LYS A 1126 6.39 49.92 -4.73
CA LYS A 1126 7.37 50.97 -4.40
C LYS A 1126 8.40 50.41 -3.41
N ASP A 1127 9.66 50.79 -3.61
CA ASP A 1127 10.70 50.61 -2.61
C ASP A 1127 10.34 51.43 -1.36
N THR A 1128 10.28 50.76 -0.21
CA THR A 1128 9.82 51.33 1.07
C THR A 1128 10.75 52.42 1.61
N LYS A 1129 12.01 52.49 1.15
CA LYS A 1129 13.01 53.48 1.58
C LYS A 1129 13.08 54.70 0.68
N THR A 1130 12.83 54.55 -0.62
CA THR A 1130 13.01 55.61 -1.62
C THR A 1130 11.69 56.11 -2.20
N GLY A 1131 10.57 55.40 -1.98
CA GLY A 1131 9.26 55.70 -2.54
C GLY A 1131 9.16 55.54 -4.06
N LYS A 1132 10.22 55.04 -4.71
CA LYS A 1132 10.28 54.85 -6.17
C LYS A 1132 9.68 53.50 -6.56
N ASN A 1133 8.95 53.47 -7.68
CA ASN A 1133 8.44 52.22 -8.24
C ASN A 1133 9.61 51.29 -8.63
N ILE A 1134 9.63 50.09 -8.04
CA ILE A 1134 10.56 48.99 -8.38
C ILE A 1134 9.97 48.04 -9.42
N THR A 1135 8.66 48.09 -9.63
CA THR A 1135 7.96 47.40 -10.72
C THR A 1135 7.28 48.36 -11.69
N GLU A 1136 6.99 47.86 -12.89
CA GLU A 1136 6.21 48.54 -13.92
C GLU A 1136 5.12 47.59 -14.43
N LYS A 1137 3.96 48.16 -14.79
CA LYS A 1137 2.87 47.41 -15.42
C LYS A 1137 3.15 47.21 -16.91
N ASN A 1138 3.09 45.97 -17.35
CA ASN A 1138 3.18 45.59 -18.75
C ASN A 1138 1.78 45.30 -19.31
N HIS A 1139 1.39 45.99 -20.38
CA HIS A 1139 0.11 45.73 -21.07
C HIS A 1139 0.21 44.48 -21.96
N ILE A 1140 -0.80 43.61 -21.88
CA ILE A 1140 -0.86 42.37 -22.64
C ILE A 1140 -2.28 42.06 -23.12
N PRO A 1141 -2.58 42.06 -24.44
CA PRO A 1141 -1.79 42.61 -25.53
C PRO A 1141 -1.35 44.06 -25.32
N THR A 1142 -0.29 44.49 -26.03
CA THR A 1142 0.21 45.87 -25.86
C THR A 1142 -0.80 46.91 -26.34
N THR A 1143 -0.85 48.07 -25.68
CA THR A 1143 -1.78 49.16 -26.05
C THR A 1143 -1.68 49.55 -27.51
N LYS A 1144 -0.45 49.57 -28.04
CA LYS A 1144 -0.20 49.98 -29.43
C LYS A 1144 -0.77 48.98 -30.44
N SER A 1145 -0.85 47.71 -30.09
CA SER A 1145 -1.43 46.67 -30.95
C SER A 1145 -2.94 46.83 -31.11
N TYR A 1146 -3.65 47.30 -30.08
CA TYR A 1146 -5.06 47.69 -30.21
C TYR A 1146 -5.23 48.87 -31.17
N ASP A 1147 -4.40 49.92 -31.05
CA ASP A 1147 -4.42 51.07 -31.97
C ASP A 1147 -4.19 50.63 -33.42
N LEU A 1148 -3.24 49.72 -33.64
CA LEU A 1148 -2.88 49.20 -34.96
C LEU A 1148 -4.00 48.34 -35.57
N ALA A 1149 -4.76 47.65 -34.74
CA ALA A 1149 -5.91 46.83 -35.13
C ALA A 1149 -7.21 47.65 -35.27
N GLY A 1150 -7.20 48.94 -34.92
CA GLY A 1150 -8.38 49.81 -34.97
C GLY A 1150 -9.34 49.67 -33.79
N PHE A 1151 -8.95 48.97 -32.72
CA PHE A 1151 -9.78 48.82 -31.52
C PHE A 1151 -9.61 49.99 -30.54
N ASN A 1152 -10.72 50.51 -30.03
CA ASN A 1152 -10.74 51.54 -29.00
C ASN A 1152 -10.88 50.90 -27.61
N VAL A 1153 -9.76 50.41 -27.07
CA VAL A 1153 -9.68 49.91 -25.68
C VAL A 1153 -8.99 50.95 -24.82
N SER A 1154 -9.70 51.48 -23.82
CA SER A 1154 -9.09 52.38 -22.84
C SER A 1154 -7.88 51.73 -22.19
N LYS A 1155 -6.76 52.47 -22.09
CA LYS A 1155 -5.54 52.04 -21.38
C LYS A 1155 -5.78 51.65 -19.91
N TYR A 1156 -6.93 52.00 -19.33
CA TYR A 1156 -7.30 51.62 -17.96
C TYR A 1156 -8.09 50.31 -17.87
N ILE A 1157 -8.60 49.79 -19.00
CA ILE A 1157 -9.42 48.56 -19.09
C ILE A 1157 -8.61 47.39 -19.63
N GLY A 1158 -7.62 47.64 -20.50
CA GLY A 1158 -6.77 46.58 -21.06
C GLY A 1158 -6.09 45.75 -19.97
N SER A 1159 -5.94 44.46 -20.24
CA SER A 1159 -5.21 43.53 -19.38
C SER A 1159 -3.74 43.91 -19.26
N ALA A 1160 -3.20 43.72 -18.07
CA ALA A 1160 -1.80 43.99 -17.75
C ALA A 1160 -1.34 43.09 -16.59
N HIS A 1161 -0.03 42.97 -16.43
CA HIS A 1161 0.59 42.35 -15.26
C HIS A 1161 1.79 43.17 -14.76
N ILE A 1162 2.22 42.93 -13.53
CA ILE A 1162 3.37 43.61 -12.93
C ILE A 1162 4.67 42.90 -13.33
N MET A 1163 5.70 43.68 -13.70
CA MET A 1163 7.05 43.20 -13.95
C MET A 1163 8.09 44.01 -13.18
N LYS A 1164 9.25 43.41 -12.84
CA LYS A 1164 10.39 44.20 -12.34
C LYS A 1164 10.74 45.27 -13.39
N LYS A 1165 11.03 46.48 -12.94
CA LYS A 1165 11.29 47.62 -13.83
C LYS A 1165 12.44 47.35 -14.81
N ALA A 1166 13.49 46.67 -14.38
CA ALA A 1166 14.60 46.28 -15.26
C ALA A 1166 14.13 45.33 -16.38
N ASP A 1167 13.34 44.32 -16.02
CA ASP A 1167 12.84 43.30 -16.95
C ASP A 1167 11.85 43.91 -17.94
N HIS A 1168 10.92 44.76 -17.49
CA HIS A 1168 9.98 45.46 -18.37
C HIS A 1168 10.71 46.32 -19.41
N ARG A 1169 11.82 46.96 -19.03
CA ARG A 1169 12.64 47.79 -19.93
C ARG A 1169 13.51 46.96 -20.88
N ALA A 1170 13.84 45.73 -20.50
CA ALA A 1170 14.56 44.77 -21.33
C ALA A 1170 13.62 43.93 -22.23
N PHE A 1171 12.31 43.98 -21.99
CA PHE A 1171 11.34 43.16 -22.72
C PHE A 1171 11.17 43.63 -24.18
N ILE A 1172 11.09 42.66 -25.10
CA ILE A 1172 11.10 42.90 -26.56
C ILE A 1172 9.96 43.81 -27.05
N THR A 1173 8.86 43.89 -26.30
CA THR A 1173 7.68 44.69 -26.67
C THR A 1173 7.76 46.13 -26.16
N THR A 1174 8.81 46.51 -25.44
CA THR A 1174 9.01 47.84 -24.83
C THR A 1174 9.93 48.72 -25.68
N GLY A 1175 9.63 50.03 -25.78
CA GLY A 1175 10.46 51.00 -26.52
C GLY A 1175 10.13 51.16 -28.01
N SER A 1176 11.08 51.66 -28.81
CA SER A 1176 10.90 52.08 -30.22
C SER A 1176 11.77 51.32 -31.22
N SER A 1177 12.41 50.21 -30.79
CA SER A 1177 13.28 49.40 -31.64
C SER A 1177 12.54 48.79 -32.83
N LYS A 1178 13.27 48.44 -33.90
CA LYS A 1178 12.70 47.79 -35.08
C LYS A 1178 12.02 46.47 -34.72
N ALA A 1179 12.60 45.71 -33.78
CA ALA A 1179 12.03 44.46 -33.26
C ALA A 1179 10.74 44.70 -32.46
N ALA A 1180 10.70 45.71 -31.59
CA ALA A 1180 9.50 46.04 -30.82
C ALA A 1180 8.34 46.49 -31.71
N LYS A 1181 8.62 47.26 -32.77
CA LYS A 1181 7.61 47.64 -33.77
C LYS A 1181 7.11 46.43 -34.55
N ALA A 1182 7.99 45.53 -34.97
CA ALA A 1182 7.63 44.31 -35.68
C ALA A 1182 6.74 43.39 -34.81
N PHE A 1183 7.07 43.23 -33.52
CA PHE A 1183 6.28 42.45 -32.58
C PHE A 1183 4.86 43.03 -32.42
N ARG A 1184 4.73 44.34 -32.18
CA ARG A 1184 3.42 45.00 -32.04
C ARG A 1184 2.59 44.96 -33.32
N ASN A 1185 3.24 45.00 -34.50
CA ASN A 1185 2.54 44.82 -35.77
C ASN A 1185 2.00 43.39 -35.93
N LEU A 1186 2.75 42.37 -35.50
CA LEU A 1186 2.29 40.98 -35.52
C LEU A 1186 1.14 40.77 -34.52
N GLU A 1187 1.29 41.25 -33.29
CA GLU A 1187 0.25 41.21 -32.26
C GLU A 1187 -1.01 41.98 -32.71
N GLY A 1188 -0.85 43.16 -33.32
CA GLY A 1188 -1.95 43.94 -33.90
C GLY A 1188 -2.62 43.27 -35.09
N LYS A 1189 -1.88 42.55 -35.94
CA LYS A 1189 -2.47 41.75 -37.03
C LYS A 1189 -3.36 40.64 -36.49
N LEU A 1190 -2.91 39.91 -35.46
CA LEU A 1190 -3.72 38.86 -34.82
C LEU A 1190 -5.01 39.44 -34.22
N LEU A 1191 -4.93 40.61 -33.59
CA LEU A 1191 -6.12 41.32 -33.11
C LEU A 1191 -7.08 41.67 -34.27
N GLY A 1192 -6.56 42.25 -35.36
CA GLY A 1192 -7.37 42.61 -36.54
C GLY A 1192 -8.01 41.41 -37.26
N ASP A 1193 -7.36 40.25 -37.21
CA ASP A 1193 -7.86 38.98 -37.76
C ASP A 1193 -8.88 38.27 -36.81
N GLY A 1194 -9.25 38.89 -35.68
CA GLY A 1194 -10.18 38.33 -34.68
C GLY A 1194 -9.58 37.23 -33.80
N LYS A 1195 -8.27 37.00 -33.88
CA LYS A 1195 -7.52 35.98 -33.12
C LYS A 1195 -7.07 36.53 -31.76
N PHE A 1196 -8.04 36.93 -30.93
CA PHE A 1196 -7.77 37.68 -29.70
C PHE A 1196 -6.91 36.93 -28.68
N LEU A 1197 -7.13 35.62 -28.50
CA LEU A 1197 -6.34 34.78 -27.59
C LEU A 1197 -4.92 34.56 -28.12
N GLU A 1198 -4.76 34.33 -29.42
CA GLU A 1198 -3.42 34.18 -30.02
C GLU A 1198 -2.58 35.45 -29.85
N ALA A 1199 -3.21 36.63 -29.89
CA ALA A 1199 -2.52 37.90 -29.61
C ALA A 1199 -2.03 38.00 -28.15
N PHE A 1200 -2.83 37.55 -27.18
CA PHE A 1200 -2.41 37.51 -25.77
C PHE A 1200 -1.29 36.48 -25.57
N ASP A 1201 -1.48 35.27 -26.08
CA ASP A 1201 -0.57 34.15 -25.88
C ASP A 1201 0.79 34.39 -26.57
N LEU A 1202 0.83 35.13 -27.69
CA LEU A 1202 2.09 35.56 -28.34
C LEU A 1202 2.98 36.38 -27.39
N ASN A 1203 2.38 37.29 -26.62
CA ASN A 1203 3.08 38.16 -25.68
C ASN A 1203 3.45 37.40 -24.40
N ALA A 1204 2.54 36.57 -23.88
CA ALA A 1204 2.81 35.70 -22.74
C ALA A 1204 3.96 34.70 -23.03
N ALA A 1205 3.99 34.10 -24.22
CA ALA A 1205 5.06 33.21 -24.66
C ALA A 1205 6.41 33.95 -24.78
N ALA A 1206 6.40 35.20 -25.26
CA ALA A 1206 7.62 36.02 -25.30
C ALA A 1206 8.16 36.32 -23.90
N ILE A 1207 7.28 36.56 -22.92
CA ILE A 1207 7.66 36.78 -21.51
C ILE A 1207 8.26 35.50 -20.93
N ARG A 1208 7.60 34.35 -21.11
CA ARG A 1208 8.09 33.05 -20.64
C ARG A 1208 9.42 32.67 -21.26
N LYS A 1209 9.58 32.91 -22.56
CA LYS A 1209 10.84 32.65 -23.27
C LYS A 1209 12.00 33.51 -22.75
N GLN A 1210 11.74 34.76 -22.37
CA GLN A 1210 12.80 35.69 -21.95
C GLN A 1210 13.07 35.64 -20.44
N PHE A 1211 12.06 35.34 -19.61
CA PHE A 1211 12.13 35.46 -18.15
C PHE A 1211 11.71 34.20 -17.38
N GLY A 1212 11.44 33.08 -18.06
CA GLY A 1212 10.96 31.85 -17.43
C GLY A 1212 9.56 31.99 -16.82
N ASN A 1213 9.28 31.21 -15.78
CA ASN A 1213 8.00 31.20 -15.05
C ASN A 1213 7.82 32.38 -14.07
N LYS A 1214 8.76 33.33 -14.05
CA LYS A 1214 8.84 34.44 -13.08
C LYS A 1214 7.56 35.31 -12.97
N TYR A 1215 6.75 35.33 -14.03
CA TYR A 1215 5.54 36.18 -14.13
C TYR A 1215 4.25 35.39 -14.34
N ASP A 1216 4.26 34.07 -14.14
CA ASP A 1216 3.13 33.20 -14.52
C ASP A 1216 1.83 33.50 -13.78
N GLU A 1217 1.89 33.83 -12.49
CA GLU A 1217 0.69 34.19 -11.71
C GLU A 1217 0.05 35.48 -12.23
N GLY A 1218 0.85 36.52 -12.49
CA GLY A 1218 0.36 37.77 -13.07
C GLY A 1218 -0.15 37.59 -14.50
N LEU A 1219 0.45 36.69 -15.28
CA LEU A 1219 -0.04 36.34 -16.62
C LEU A 1219 -1.37 35.59 -16.56
N LYS A 1220 -1.55 34.68 -15.61
CA LYS A 1220 -2.81 33.97 -15.37
C LYS A 1220 -3.94 34.96 -15.05
N GLN A 1221 -3.72 35.84 -14.07
CA GLN A 1221 -4.71 36.86 -13.68
C GLN A 1221 -5.01 37.86 -14.81
N ALA A 1222 -3.99 38.26 -15.58
CA ALA A 1222 -4.18 39.12 -16.75
C ALA A 1222 -4.98 38.42 -17.85
N ARG A 1223 -4.80 37.10 -18.04
CA ARG A 1223 -5.52 36.29 -19.03
C ARG A 1223 -6.98 36.12 -18.64
N GLU A 1224 -7.26 35.83 -17.37
CA GLU A 1224 -8.63 35.74 -16.85
C GLU A 1224 -9.39 37.05 -17.08
N HIS A 1225 -8.78 38.21 -16.76
CA HIS A 1225 -9.38 39.51 -17.05
C HIS A 1225 -9.56 39.76 -18.57
N TYR A 1226 -8.55 39.40 -19.37
CA TYR A 1226 -8.62 39.58 -20.82
C TYR A 1226 -9.80 38.80 -21.44
N VAL A 1227 -9.96 37.54 -21.05
CA VAL A 1227 -11.04 36.66 -21.50
C VAL A 1227 -12.41 37.18 -21.07
N ASN A 1228 -12.55 37.56 -19.80
CA ASN A 1228 -13.85 37.88 -19.23
C ASN A 1228 -14.34 39.30 -19.57
N GLU A 1229 -13.43 40.27 -19.75
CA GLU A 1229 -13.78 41.70 -19.78
C GLU A 1229 -13.30 42.45 -21.03
N VAL A 1230 -12.23 41.98 -21.69
CA VAL A 1230 -11.64 42.67 -22.85
C VAL A 1230 -12.11 42.04 -24.17
N ILE A 1231 -12.04 40.72 -24.30
CA ILE A 1231 -12.49 40.01 -25.51
C ILE A 1231 -13.94 40.34 -25.88
N PRO A 1232 -14.94 40.35 -24.95
CA PRO A 1232 -16.31 40.71 -25.32
C PRO A 1232 -16.44 42.11 -25.95
N LYS A 1233 -15.63 43.07 -25.52
CA LYS A 1233 -15.60 44.44 -26.08
C LYS A 1233 -14.92 44.51 -27.44
N LEU A 1234 -13.84 43.74 -27.62
CA LEU A 1234 -13.18 43.61 -28.92
C LEU A 1234 -14.13 42.96 -29.94
N SER A 1235 -14.80 41.89 -29.54
CA SER A 1235 -15.81 41.22 -30.37
C SER A 1235 -16.97 42.14 -30.72
N GLN A 1236 -17.42 43.01 -29.81
CA GLN A 1236 -18.45 44.01 -30.09
C GLN A 1236 -17.97 45.10 -31.06
N GLN A 1237 -16.70 45.51 -31.01
CA GLN A 1237 -16.13 46.52 -31.92
C GLN A 1237 -15.77 45.94 -33.30
N ALA A 1238 -15.59 44.62 -33.39
CA ALA A 1238 -15.31 43.92 -34.65
C ALA A 1238 -16.58 43.61 -35.47
N GLN A 1239 -17.76 43.69 -34.84
CA GLN A 1239 -19.08 43.67 -35.48
C GLN A 1239 -19.46 45.06 -35.97
#